data_AF-A0A200J037-F1
#
_entry.id   AF-A0A200J037-F1
#
_cell.length_a   1.000
_cell.length_b   1.000
_cell.length_c   1.000
_cell.angle_alpha   90.00
_cell.angle_beta   90.00
_cell.angle_gamma   90.00
#
_symmetry.space_group_name_H-M   'P 1'
#
loop_
_entity.id
_entity.type
_entity.pdbx_description
1 polymer ?
#
loop_
_entity_poly.entity_id
_entity_poly.type
_entity_poly.pdbx_seq_one_letter_code
_entity_poly.pdbx_strand_id
1 'polypeptide(L)'
;MKKFVHGLLTIVLLLQFVMPQIVIAETLINGEELLSLKSATLDSASKKERAIVSLKVGAKTDDEQKAVIQVSSGLTLTPSSTKELVDAAGDVKGTYQITDNTVQLTINGGVNEELSLVAEGQVPEASSEQQVQFSLENTSQVVSLPEQWFVTEDTSLESTTKESSDPTETTSSSITETIPSSENEAVKDVSTRRDPVNIQDFYDELGLTEDFLTNMKLTYTDQDGNSVEKPTIDDLINFHFDFKLDEAVREKMQAGDYYEFDLPDSVKVTQNQTYPLNDAEGNHYADVTIGTDGKITIVFTDEIEHASDIEGNFHFTGEFDKDNIGGPGEIVIVPPGHEDIGETVTIKPNYTGDNIDKNGHFDKEHNPDKIIWNVDVNKALDTLENATVKENFPAGTTYESVKVYQVKVDFEGNVVEGSETLADPSTYTVDADGTVHFNETIDGAYRLEYTTKINEDAKPNEGGLASFQNQAILSSKGIKDATAEATVSTSYGEKIDKARGDYDSDNQTINWKIHYNYGEKDINNGSIIDTFQDEHMYLVDGTIKLYEVSFDQNGRPVRGRQLVEGQDYTLDTSSGHGFEIHFIGTVDTAVDVLYQTGYDGIVDDNTTITNAVKTETGEDDTSSGILNPQNVIKKLGQVDYTNHTVGWNVDVNLNH
;
A
#
# COMPACT_ATOMS: atom_id res chain seq x y z
N MET A 1 -18.64 -29.27 -4.18
CA MET A 1 -17.36 -30.02 -4.25
C MET A 1 -16.60 -29.73 -5.55
N LYS A 2 -16.59 -30.54 -6.62
CA LYS A 2 -15.61 -30.37 -7.73
C LYS A 2 -15.48 -28.96 -8.32
N LYS A 3 -16.57 -28.21 -8.56
CA LYS A 3 -16.50 -26.80 -9.03
C LYS A 3 -15.92 -25.82 -7.99
N PHE A 4 -16.17 -26.06 -6.70
CA PHE A 4 -15.68 -25.24 -5.59
C PHE A 4 -14.16 -25.33 -5.44
N VAL A 5 -13.61 -26.55 -5.61
CA VAL A 5 -12.15 -26.79 -5.59
C VAL A 5 -11.44 -26.08 -6.75
N HIS A 6 -12.08 -25.91 -7.90
CA HIS A 6 -11.50 -25.16 -9.02
C HIS A 6 -11.49 -23.66 -8.73
N GLY A 7 -12.59 -23.09 -8.22
CA GLY A 7 -12.62 -21.69 -7.77
C GLY A 7 -11.54 -21.39 -6.71
N LEU A 8 -11.40 -22.28 -5.72
CA LEU A 8 -10.36 -22.17 -4.70
C LEU A 8 -8.94 -22.17 -5.31
N LEU A 9 -8.63 -23.10 -6.24
CA LEU A 9 -7.32 -23.12 -6.91
C LEU A 9 -7.08 -21.87 -7.77
N THR A 10 -8.11 -21.32 -8.43
CA THR A 10 -7.97 -20.11 -9.24
C THR A 10 -7.72 -18.87 -8.37
N ILE A 11 -8.34 -18.78 -7.20
CA ILE A 11 -8.11 -17.69 -6.24
C ILE A 11 -6.70 -17.82 -5.61
N VAL A 12 -6.27 -19.03 -5.25
CA VAL A 12 -4.91 -19.27 -4.74
C VAL A 12 -3.83 -18.95 -5.80
N LEU A 13 -4.10 -19.20 -7.09
CA LEU A 13 -3.21 -18.80 -8.18
C LEU A 13 -3.23 -17.27 -8.46
N LEU A 14 -4.33 -16.57 -8.19
CA LEU A 14 -4.40 -15.11 -8.31
C LEU A 14 -3.72 -14.39 -7.14
N LEU A 15 -3.78 -14.95 -5.93
CA LEU A 15 -3.07 -14.42 -4.74
C LEU A 15 -1.54 -14.56 -4.84
N GLN A 16 -1.02 -15.31 -5.81
CA GLN A 16 0.43 -15.43 -6.06
C GLN A 16 0.99 -14.34 -6.99
N PHE A 17 0.17 -13.36 -7.43
CA PHE A 17 0.58 -12.28 -8.33
C PHE A 17 0.69 -10.89 -7.67
N VAL A 18 0.53 -10.78 -6.34
CA VAL A 18 0.45 -9.49 -5.64
C VAL A 18 1.27 -9.49 -4.32
N MET A 19 2.57 -9.77 -4.41
CA MET A 19 3.56 -9.37 -3.40
C MET A 19 4.90 -9.08 -4.09
N PRO A 20 5.57 -7.94 -3.84
CA PRO A 20 6.98 -7.79 -4.21
C PRO A 20 7.85 -8.72 -3.37
N GLN A 21 8.84 -9.35 -3.97
CA GLN A 21 9.81 -10.24 -3.32
C GLN A 21 11.14 -9.52 -3.16
N ILE A 22 11.36 -8.88 -2.01
CA ILE A 22 12.66 -8.27 -1.68
C ILE A 22 13.69 -9.39 -1.46
N VAL A 23 14.46 -9.69 -2.51
CA VAL A 23 15.57 -10.63 -2.47
C VAL A 23 16.75 -10.03 -1.72
N ILE A 24 17.10 -10.63 -0.57
CA ILE A 24 18.41 -10.46 0.06
C ILE A 24 19.35 -11.47 -0.59
N ALA A 25 20.56 -11.05 -0.97
CA ALA A 25 21.53 -11.92 -1.62
C ALA A 25 22.11 -12.95 -0.64
N GLU A 26 21.82 -14.24 -0.85
CA GLU A 26 22.49 -15.36 -0.16
C GLU A 26 23.91 -15.54 -0.74
N THR A 27 24.94 -15.51 0.11
CA THR A 27 26.26 -16.00 -0.28
C THR A 27 26.25 -17.53 -0.32
N LEU A 28 26.33 -18.10 -1.53
CA LEU A 28 26.23 -19.55 -1.76
C LEU A 28 27.39 -20.35 -1.12
N ILE A 29 27.21 -20.75 0.14
CA ILE A 29 27.94 -21.84 0.78
C ILE A 29 26.98 -23.01 1.00
N ASN A 30 27.39 -24.19 0.59
CA ASN A 30 26.49 -25.31 0.34
C ASN A 30 26.08 -26.06 1.63
N GLY A 31 24.82 -25.90 2.07
CA GLY A 31 24.09 -27.04 2.65
C GLY A 31 23.48 -26.96 4.07
N GLU A 32 23.25 -25.79 4.68
CA GLU A 32 22.39 -25.64 5.88
C GLU A 32 21.64 -24.30 5.86
N GLU A 33 20.38 -24.27 6.33
CA GLU A 33 19.65 -23.01 6.57
C GLU A 33 20.36 -22.20 7.66
N LEU A 34 20.98 -21.07 7.30
CA LEU A 34 21.68 -20.20 8.26
C LEU A 34 20.67 -19.41 9.11
N LEU A 35 19.63 -18.83 8.49
CA LEU A 35 18.47 -18.27 9.18
C LEU A 35 17.19 -18.91 8.65
N SER A 36 16.13 -18.90 9.47
CA SER A 36 14.83 -19.49 9.07
C SER A 36 13.72 -19.13 10.05
N LEU A 37 12.54 -18.77 9.53
CA LEU A 37 11.37 -18.45 10.34
C LEU A 37 10.65 -19.75 10.76
N LYS A 38 10.87 -20.20 12.00
CA LYS A 38 10.36 -21.48 12.50
C LYS A 38 8.90 -21.42 12.96
N SER A 39 8.40 -20.25 13.37
CA SER A 39 6.96 -20.04 13.63
C SER A 39 6.58 -18.56 13.68
N ALA A 40 5.36 -18.24 13.25
CA ALA A 40 4.67 -16.99 13.57
C ALA A 40 3.34 -17.31 14.26
N THR A 41 3.03 -16.64 15.38
CA THR A 41 1.80 -16.89 16.16
C THR A 41 1.22 -15.59 16.69
N LEU A 42 -0.05 -15.34 16.40
CA LEU A 42 -0.83 -14.24 16.98
C LEU A 42 -1.07 -14.48 18.48
N ASP A 43 -0.83 -13.47 19.31
CA ASP A 43 -1.15 -13.53 20.73
C ASP A 43 -2.66 -13.45 20.95
N SER A 44 -3.17 -14.22 21.91
CA SER A 44 -4.57 -14.23 22.34
C SER A 44 -5.11 -12.90 22.88
N ALA A 45 -4.26 -11.95 23.26
CA ALA A 45 -4.64 -10.60 23.68
C ALA A 45 -4.81 -9.60 22.50
N SER A 46 -4.55 -10.05 21.26
CA SER A 46 -4.61 -9.21 20.06
C SER A 46 -6.02 -8.69 19.72
N LYS A 47 -6.07 -7.54 19.05
CA LYS A 47 -7.26 -6.94 18.42
C LYS A 47 -6.96 -6.46 17.00
N LYS A 48 -7.96 -6.04 16.22
CA LYS A 48 -7.76 -5.47 14.87
C LYS A 48 -6.86 -4.24 14.93
N GLU A 49 -7.12 -3.36 15.91
CA GLU A 49 -6.37 -2.12 16.16
C GLU A 49 -4.98 -2.33 16.80
N ARG A 50 -4.71 -3.52 17.36
CA ARG A 50 -3.41 -3.89 17.95
C ARG A 50 -3.23 -5.40 17.93
N ALA A 51 -2.72 -5.91 16.82
CA ALA A 51 -2.29 -7.29 16.67
C ALA A 51 -0.86 -7.44 17.20
N ILE A 52 -0.63 -8.50 17.97
CA ILE A 52 0.67 -8.82 18.58
C ILE A 52 1.09 -10.19 18.05
N VAL A 53 2.20 -10.26 17.31
CA VAL A 53 2.70 -11.51 16.71
C VAL A 53 4.04 -11.87 17.33
N SER A 54 4.07 -13.02 17.99
CA SER A 54 5.31 -13.66 18.42
C SER A 54 5.94 -14.40 17.24
N LEU A 55 7.21 -14.14 16.98
CA LEU A 55 7.99 -14.71 15.88
C LEU A 55 9.19 -15.48 16.44
N LYS A 56 9.47 -16.64 15.85
CA LYS A 56 10.67 -17.45 16.14
C LYS A 56 11.55 -17.58 14.91
N VAL A 57 12.82 -17.21 15.08
CA VAL A 57 13.87 -17.36 14.06
C VAL A 57 14.87 -18.41 14.55
N GLY A 58 15.01 -19.51 13.82
CA GLY A 58 16.13 -20.43 14.01
C GLY A 58 17.36 -19.81 13.36
N ALA A 59 18.44 -19.64 14.12
CA ALA A 59 19.66 -19.00 13.65
C ALA A 59 20.89 -19.88 13.90
N LYS A 60 21.71 -20.04 12.88
CA LYS A 60 23.01 -20.70 12.88
C LYS A 60 24.05 -19.78 12.24
N THR A 61 24.80 -19.06 13.05
CA THR A 61 25.73 -18.01 12.62
C THR A 61 27.13 -18.24 13.18
N ASP A 62 28.17 -18.11 12.36
CA ASP A 62 29.56 -18.04 12.84
C ASP A 62 29.97 -16.56 13.14
N ASP A 63 29.67 -15.64 12.21
CA ASP A 63 29.88 -14.18 12.34
C ASP A 63 28.54 -13.41 12.49
N GLU A 64 28.59 -12.08 12.72
CA GLU A 64 27.38 -11.22 12.77
C GLU A 64 26.61 -11.29 11.43
N GLN A 65 25.30 -11.52 11.50
CA GLN A 65 24.41 -11.60 10.34
C GLN A 65 23.25 -10.61 10.42
N LYS A 66 22.78 -10.15 9.26
CA LYS A 66 21.66 -9.21 9.12
C LYS A 66 20.68 -9.72 8.09
N ALA A 67 19.40 -9.71 8.45
CA ALA A 67 18.31 -10.17 7.60
C ALA A 67 17.04 -9.37 7.89
N VAL A 68 16.03 -9.52 7.04
CA VAL A 68 14.77 -8.78 7.15
C VAL A 68 13.60 -9.75 7.05
N ILE A 69 12.68 -9.69 8.01
CA ILE A 69 11.39 -10.37 7.91
C ILE A 69 10.42 -9.45 7.17
N GLN A 70 9.96 -9.88 6.00
CA GLN A 70 8.93 -9.23 5.20
C GLN A 70 7.54 -9.59 5.74
N VAL A 71 6.58 -8.67 5.66
CA VAL A 71 5.20 -8.84 6.16
C VAL A 71 4.18 -8.41 5.09
N SER A 72 3.15 -9.24 4.85
CA SER A 72 2.09 -8.90 3.87
C SER A 72 1.16 -7.78 4.35
N SER A 73 0.46 -7.15 3.39
CA SER A 73 -0.40 -5.97 3.57
C SER A 73 -1.55 -6.16 4.58
N GLY A 74 -1.95 -7.39 4.90
CA GLY A 74 -2.90 -7.70 5.97
C GLY A 74 -2.49 -7.26 7.38
N LEU A 75 -1.24 -6.85 7.60
CA LEU A 75 -0.78 -6.24 8.85
C LEU A 75 0.21 -5.09 8.59
N THR A 76 -0.11 -3.91 9.12
CA THR A 76 0.82 -2.78 9.20
C THR A 76 1.50 -2.78 10.57
N LEU A 77 2.77 -3.17 10.62
CA LEU A 77 3.58 -3.14 11.83
C LEU A 77 3.80 -1.71 12.35
N THR A 78 3.70 -1.54 13.66
CA THR A 78 4.00 -0.29 14.36
C THR A 78 5.52 -0.09 14.41
N PRO A 79 6.09 0.98 13.83
CA PRO A 79 7.53 1.23 13.87
C PRO A 79 8.07 1.26 15.29
N SER A 80 9.29 0.75 15.50
CA SER A 80 9.90 0.73 16.83
C SER A 80 11.41 0.89 16.80
N SER A 81 11.93 1.65 17.76
CA SER A 81 13.34 1.65 18.13
C SER A 81 13.88 0.24 18.35
N THR A 82 15.20 0.09 18.28
CA THR A 82 15.91 -1.16 18.52
C THR A 82 15.48 -1.87 19.81
N LYS A 83 15.15 -3.15 19.71
CA LYS A 83 14.75 -4.08 20.77
C LYS A 83 15.74 -5.26 20.83
N GLU A 84 15.76 -5.96 21.96
CA GLU A 84 16.62 -7.13 22.19
C GLU A 84 16.04 -8.39 21.52
N LEU A 85 16.87 -9.15 20.80
CA LEU A 85 16.54 -10.46 20.24
C LEU A 85 17.12 -11.54 21.17
N VAL A 86 16.26 -12.37 21.76
CA VAL A 86 16.62 -13.24 22.90
C VAL A 86 16.42 -14.73 22.61
N ASP A 87 17.19 -15.57 23.29
CA ASP A 87 17.01 -17.03 23.24
C ASP A 87 15.89 -17.54 24.19
N ALA A 88 15.78 -18.86 24.33
CA ALA A 88 14.81 -19.51 25.23
C ALA A 88 15.14 -19.41 26.74
N ALA A 89 16.33 -18.92 27.12
CA ALA A 89 16.70 -18.60 28.50
C ALA A 89 16.47 -17.11 28.83
N GLY A 90 16.36 -16.25 27.81
CA GLY A 90 16.28 -14.80 27.93
C GLY A 90 17.62 -14.08 27.75
N ASP A 91 18.68 -14.79 27.32
CA ASP A 91 19.97 -14.17 27.02
C ASP A 91 19.92 -13.50 25.63
N VAL A 92 20.48 -12.29 25.53
CA VAL A 92 20.45 -11.47 24.30
C VAL A 92 21.45 -12.02 23.27
N LYS A 93 20.95 -12.42 22.10
CA LYS A 93 21.73 -12.96 20.97
C LYS A 93 21.74 -12.04 19.74
N GLY A 94 21.12 -10.88 19.84
CA GLY A 94 21.11 -9.86 18.79
C GLY A 94 20.14 -8.72 19.11
N THR A 95 19.74 -7.98 18.08
CA THR A 95 18.71 -6.96 18.14
C THR A 95 17.76 -7.03 16.94
N TYR A 96 16.62 -6.34 17.05
CA TYR A 96 15.73 -6.07 15.93
C TYR A 96 15.12 -4.68 16.01
N GLN A 97 14.66 -4.15 14.88
CA GLN A 97 13.87 -2.92 14.81
C GLN A 97 12.76 -3.06 13.76
N ILE A 98 11.75 -2.19 13.84
CA ILE A 98 10.61 -2.21 12.91
C ILE A 98 10.57 -0.89 12.17
N THR A 99 10.69 -0.97 10.84
CA THR A 99 10.70 0.15 9.88
C THR A 99 10.10 -0.31 8.57
N ASP A 100 9.32 0.54 7.91
CA ASP A 100 8.83 0.33 6.54
C ASP A 100 8.04 -0.98 6.35
N ASN A 101 7.20 -1.31 7.34
CA ASN A 101 6.47 -2.59 7.50
C ASN A 101 7.33 -3.87 7.62
N THR A 102 8.64 -3.75 7.79
CA THR A 102 9.56 -4.88 7.92
C THR A 102 10.13 -5.03 9.34
N VAL A 103 10.59 -6.23 9.69
CA VAL A 103 11.39 -6.46 10.90
C VAL A 103 12.85 -6.66 10.51
N GLN A 104 13.68 -5.65 10.72
CA GLN A 104 15.11 -5.71 10.46
C GLN A 104 15.84 -6.37 11.64
N LEU A 105 16.62 -7.41 11.38
CA LEU A 105 17.35 -8.20 12.37
C LEU A 105 18.86 -7.91 12.33
N THR A 106 19.53 -8.00 13.47
CA THR A 106 20.98 -8.14 13.57
C THR A 106 21.29 -9.21 14.61
N ILE A 107 21.88 -10.32 14.18
CA ILE A 107 22.13 -11.52 14.99
C ILE A 107 23.64 -11.63 15.20
N ASN A 108 24.06 -11.86 16.44
CA ASN A 108 25.48 -11.97 16.80
C ASN A 108 26.11 -13.22 16.15
N GLY A 109 27.43 -13.24 16.01
CA GLY A 109 28.17 -14.45 15.65
C GLY A 109 28.20 -15.48 16.78
N GLY A 110 28.26 -16.76 16.42
CA GLY A 110 28.31 -17.90 17.34
C GLY A 110 26.95 -18.36 17.88
N VAL A 111 25.84 -18.02 17.21
CA VAL A 111 24.47 -18.43 17.60
C VAL A 111 24.10 -19.73 16.89
N ASN A 112 23.43 -20.67 17.58
CA ASN A 112 23.00 -21.95 17.00
C ASN A 112 21.74 -22.47 17.74
N GLU A 113 20.66 -21.71 17.67
CA GLU A 113 19.46 -21.87 18.52
C GLU A 113 18.24 -21.11 17.97
N GLU A 114 17.08 -21.25 18.64
CA GLU A 114 15.88 -20.47 18.32
C GLU A 114 15.86 -19.15 19.10
N LEU A 115 15.74 -18.04 18.36
CA LEU A 115 15.58 -16.69 18.87
C LEU A 115 14.11 -16.25 18.80
N SER A 116 13.66 -15.48 19.78
CA SER A 116 12.27 -15.02 19.92
C SER A 116 12.17 -13.51 19.88
N LEU A 117 11.19 -12.99 19.14
CA LEU A 117 10.88 -11.55 19.05
C LEU A 117 9.37 -11.31 18.96
N VAL A 118 8.93 -10.07 19.22
CA VAL A 118 7.52 -9.68 19.20
C VAL A 118 7.33 -8.46 18.30
N ALA A 119 6.59 -8.67 17.21
CA ALA A 119 6.10 -7.60 16.36
C ALA A 119 4.71 -7.15 16.85
N GLU A 120 4.46 -5.84 16.83
CA GLU A 120 3.13 -5.27 17.06
C GLU A 120 2.72 -4.50 15.81
N GLY A 121 1.42 -4.44 15.52
CA GLY A 121 0.87 -3.73 14.38
C GLY A 121 -0.64 -3.59 14.44
N GLN A 122 -1.22 -3.01 13.38
CA GLN A 122 -2.66 -2.87 13.19
C GLN A 122 -3.07 -3.51 11.85
N VAL A 123 -4.24 -4.15 11.82
CA VAL A 123 -4.83 -4.68 10.60
C VAL A 123 -5.56 -3.53 9.90
N PRO A 124 -5.18 -3.15 8.65
CA PRO A 124 -5.78 -2.00 7.99
C PRO A 124 -7.30 -2.12 7.92
N GLU A 125 -8.02 -1.02 8.13
CA GLU A 125 -9.46 -1.07 8.37
C GLU A 125 -10.25 -1.64 7.19
N ALA A 126 -9.85 -1.27 5.97
CA ALA A 126 -10.36 -1.76 4.69
C ALA A 126 -9.77 -3.11 4.24
N SER A 127 -8.87 -3.73 5.00
CA SER A 127 -8.25 -5.01 4.59
C SER A 127 -9.24 -6.16 4.66
N SER A 128 -9.23 -6.99 3.62
CA SER A 128 -9.93 -8.29 3.58
C SER A 128 -8.97 -9.48 3.73
N GLU A 129 -7.67 -9.24 3.97
CA GLU A 129 -6.67 -10.28 4.20
C GLU A 129 -6.87 -10.94 5.57
N GLN A 130 -7.60 -12.05 5.60
CA GLN A 130 -7.76 -12.90 6.80
C GLN A 130 -6.48 -13.67 7.19
N GLN A 131 -5.38 -13.47 6.47
CA GLN A 131 -4.09 -14.13 6.70
C GLN A 131 -2.94 -13.15 6.46
N VAL A 132 -1.94 -13.18 7.34
CA VAL A 132 -0.71 -12.38 7.25
C VAL A 132 0.46 -13.32 7.01
N GLN A 133 1.21 -13.10 5.94
CA GLN A 133 2.44 -13.85 5.68
C GLN A 133 3.65 -13.10 6.21
N PHE A 134 4.46 -13.79 7.01
CA PHE A 134 5.80 -13.38 7.41
C PHE A 134 6.82 -14.21 6.61
N SER A 135 7.82 -13.59 5.99
CA SER A 135 8.84 -14.30 5.19
C SER A 135 10.25 -13.87 5.54
N LEU A 136 11.19 -14.82 5.63
CA LEU A 136 12.60 -14.64 5.94
C LEU A 136 13.40 -15.64 5.10
N GLU A 137 14.27 -15.14 4.21
CA GLU A 137 15.02 -15.96 3.25
C GLU A 137 14.06 -16.93 2.52
N ASN A 138 14.45 -18.20 2.38
CA ASN A 138 13.66 -19.25 1.73
C ASN A 138 12.49 -19.80 2.60
N THR A 139 12.09 -19.12 3.68
CA THR A 139 11.07 -19.60 4.64
C THR A 139 9.94 -18.61 4.89
N SER A 140 8.70 -19.10 4.99
CA SER A 140 7.51 -18.28 5.30
C SER A 140 6.60 -18.94 6.33
N GLN A 141 5.94 -18.11 7.13
CA GLN A 141 4.93 -18.52 8.12
C GLN A 141 3.67 -17.68 7.94
N VAL A 142 2.50 -18.32 7.97
CA VAL A 142 1.21 -17.67 7.75
C VAL A 142 0.41 -17.63 9.06
N VAL A 143 0.09 -16.43 9.51
CA VAL A 143 -0.76 -16.17 10.68
C VAL A 143 -2.19 -15.96 10.19
N SER A 144 -3.12 -16.83 10.58
CA SER A 144 -4.55 -16.58 10.34
C SER A 144 -5.08 -15.56 11.35
N LEU A 145 -5.75 -14.53 10.86
CA LEU A 145 -6.39 -13.50 11.69
C LEU A 145 -7.82 -13.93 12.07
N PRO A 146 -8.35 -13.52 13.24
CA PRO A 146 -9.70 -13.87 13.64
C PRO A 146 -10.77 -13.36 12.67
N GLU A 147 -11.64 -14.24 12.16
CA GLU A 147 -12.73 -13.91 11.22
C GLU A 147 -13.59 -12.71 11.71
N GLN A 148 -13.81 -12.64 13.02
CA GLN A 148 -14.53 -11.55 13.72
C GLN A 148 -13.93 -10.14 13.58
N TRP A 149 -12.71 -9.97 13.04
CA TRP A 149 -12.13 -8.66 12.72
C TRP A 149 -12.56 -8.13 11.33
N PHE A 150 -13.24 -8.97 10.54
CA PHE A 150 -13.62 -8.72 9.15
C PHE A 150 -15.14 -8.77 8.92
N VAL A 151 -15.93 -8.90 10.00
CA VAL A 151 -17.39 -8.90 9.93
C VAL A 151 -17.88 -7.46 10.15
N THR A 152 -18.45 -6.87 9.10
CA THR A 152 -19.35 -5.72 9.26
C THR A 152 -20.72 -6.21 9.70
N GLU A 153 -21.28 -5.59 10.74
CA GLU A 153 -22.71 -5.76 11.05
C GLU A 153 -23.53 -4.95 10.05
N ASP A 154 -24.21 -5.62 9.10
CA ASP A 154 -25.68 -5.60 9.12
C ASP A 154 -26.33 -6.77 8.34
N THR A 155 -27.52 -7.15 8.81
CA THR A 155 -28.67 -7.74 8.12
C THR A 155 -28.45 -8.97 7.24
N SER A 156 -28.96 -10.11 7.73
CA SER A 156 -29.86 -10.93 6.90
C SER A 156 -31.06 -11.44 7.71
N LEU A 157 -32.26 -11.09 7.23
CA LEU A 157 -33.53 -11.69 7.67
C LEU A 157 -33.73 -13.03 6.95
N GLU A 158 -34.14 -14.09 7.65
CA GLU A 158 -34.98 -15.10 7.00
C GLU A 158 -36.08 -15.66 7.93
N SER A 159 -37.28 -15.71 7.35
CA SER A 159 -38.53 -16.22 7.92
C SER A 159 -38.75 -17.70 7.53
N THR A 160 -39.68 -18.50 8.09
CA THR A 160 -40.73 -18.26 9.11
C THR A 160 -40.74 -19.49 10.10
N THR A 161 -41.79 -20.09 10.70
CA THR A 161 -43.27 -20.11 10.51
C THR A 161 -43.99 -20.56 11.79
N LYS A 162 -45.19 -19.98 12.02
CA LYS A 162 -46.46 -20.47 12.64
C LYS A 162 -46.48 -21.82 13.43
N GLU A 163 -47.38 -22.02 14.41
CA GLU A 163 -48.74 -21.45 14.58
C GLU A 163 -49.27 -21.57 16.03
N SER A 164 -50.00 -20.57 16.56
CA SER A 164 -51.26 -20.73 17.32
C SER A 164 -51.82 -19.38 17.86
N SER A 165 -53.13 -19.20 17.69
CA SER A 165 -54.01 -18.05 18.02
C SER A 165 -54.03 -17.48 19.47
N ASP A 166 -53.96 -16.15 19.61
CA ASP A 166 -55.08 -15.17 19.79
C ASP A 166 -56.38 -15.59 20.57
N PRO A 167 -57.19 -14.66 21.17
CA PRO A 167 -56.88 -13.34 21.78
C PRO A 167 -57.72 -12.93 23.06
N THR A 168 -57.44 -11.71 23.57
CA THR A 168 -58.38 -10.70 24.21
C THR A 168 -58.84 -10.74 25.69
N GLU A 169 -59.12 -9.51 26.18
CA GLU A 169 -59.91 -9.07 27.37
C GLU A 169 -59.31 -9.23 28.80
N THR A 170 -59.45 -8.32 29.78
CA THR A 170 -60.04 -6.93 29.88
C THR A 170 -59.59 -6.23 31.20
N THR A 171 -59.87 -4.92 31.34
CA THR A 171 -59.85 -4.03 32.55
C THR A 171 -58.48 -3.38 32.90
N SER A 172 -58.22 -2.07 32.87
CA SER A 172 -58.98 -0.78 33.02
C SER A 172 -59.01 -0.18 34.44
N SER A 173 -58.81 1.15 34.50
CA SER A 173 -59.10 2.12 35.57
C SER A 173 -58.15 2.25 36.79
N SER A 174 -57.60 3.47 36.93
CA SER A 174 -57.26 4.11 38.21
C SER A 174 -57.93 5.50 38.25
N ILE A 175 -58.25 6.03 39.43
CA ILE A 175 -59.19 7.16 39.61
C ILE A 175 -58.59 8.22 40.58
N THR A 176 -58.82 9.50 40.30
CA THR A 176 -58.31 10.67 41.05
C THR A 176 -59.32 11.24 42.06
N GLU A 177 -58.82 11.72 43.22
CA GLU A 177 -59.50 12.54 44.26
C GLU A 177 -58.41 13.20 45.16
N THR A 178 -58.58 14.21 46.03
CA THR A 178 -59.42 15.44 46.25
C THR A 178 -58.81 16.15 47.52
N ILE A 179 -59.09 17.35 48.07
CA ILE A 179 -59.63 18.73 47.81
C ILE A 179 -59.37 19.51 49.14
N PRO A 180 -59.30 20.88 49.26
CA PRO A 180 -59.43 21.98 48.30
C PRO A 180 -58.21 22.96 48.27
N SER A 181 -58.27 23.99 47.41
CA SER A 181 -58.03 25.39 47.86
C SER A 181 -58.75 26.44 46.98
N SER A 182 -59.91 26.91 47.46
CA SER A 182 -60.66 28.14 47.10
C SER A 182 -60.97 28.49 45.63
N GLU A 183 -62.25 28.80 45.41
CA GLU A 183 -62.76 29.69 44.35
C GLU A 183 -62.07 31.08 44.44
N ASN A 184 -61.99 31.90 43.37
CA ASN A 184 -63.15 32.60 42.82
C ASN A 184 -62.98 33.13 41.38
N GLU A 185 -64.14 33.36 40.75
CA GLU A 185 -64.41 34.12 39.51
C GLU A 185 -63.78 33.62 38.19
N ALA A 186 -64.66 33.40 37.21
CA ALA A 186 -64.32 33.00 35.85
C ALA A 186 -64.53 34.16 34.87
N VAL A 187 -63.61 34.29 33.92
CA VAL A 187 -63.92 34.85 32.61
C VAL A 187 -63.79 33.71 31.61
N LYS A 188 -64.81 33.52 30.77
CA LYS A 188 -64.65 32.71 29.56
C LYS A 188 -63.99 33.61 28.52
N ASP A 189 -62.91 33.16 27.94
CA ASP A 189 -62.80 33.26 26.51
C ASP A 189 -62.52 31.88 25.91
N VAL A 190 -63.17 31.58 24.79
CA VAL A 190 -62.94 30.38 23.99
C VAL A 190 -62.63 30.89 22.61
N SER A 191 -61.43 31.46 22.48
CA SER A 191 -60.88 31.81 21.18
C SER A 191 -60.73 30.52 20.38
N THR A 192 -61.49 30.40 19.29
CA THR A 192 -61.28 29.37 18.28
C THR A 192 -60.12 29.80 17.39
N ARG A 193 -58.90 29.85 17.97
CA ARG A 193 -57.67 29.82 17.16
C ARG A 193 -57.71 28.55 16.30
N ARG A 194 -57.19 28.66 15.07
CA ARG A 194 -57.02 27.51 14.19
C ARG A 194 -55.85 26.65 14.72
N ASP A 195 -55.67 25.46 14.19
CA ASP A 195 -54.44 24.73 14.43
C ASP A 195 -53.24 25.54 13.87
N PRO A 196 -52.04 25.43 14.48
CA PRO A 196 -50.79 25.96 13.92
C PRO A 196 -50.58 25.57 12.45
N VAL A 197 -50.04 26.49 11.66
CA VAL A 197 -49.61 26.22 10.28
C VAL A 197 -48.20 26.77 10.03
N ASN A 198 -47.55 26.26 8.97
CA ASN A 198 -46.32 26.85 8.46
C ASN A 198 -46.67 28.18 7.76
N ILE A 199 -45.99 29.28 8.10
CA ILE A 199 -46.22 30.59 7.48
C ILE A 199 -45.93 30.59 5.98
N GLN A 200 -45.13 29.64 5.47
CA GLN A 200 -44.90 29.46 4.03
C GLN A 200 -46.22 29.23 3.26
N ASP A 201 -47.20 28.55 3.86
CA ASP A 201 -48.53 28.39 3.25
C ASP A 201 -49.19 29.76 2.93
N PHE A 202 -48.87 30.81 3.70
CA PHE A 202 -49.38 32.16 3.46
C PHE A 202 -48.61 32.93 2.40
N TYR A 203 -47.28 32.75 2.30
CA TYR A 203 -46.49 33.29 1.18
C TYR A 203 -47.01 32.70 -0.15
N ASP A 204 -47.21 31.38 -0.20
CA ASP A 204 -47.77 30.64 -1.33
C ASP A 204 -49.23 31.07 -1.65
N GLU A 205 -50.11 31.20 -0.65
CA GLU A 205 -51.52 31.62 -0.88
C GLU A 205 -51.63 33.08 -1.37
N LEU A 206 -50.71 33.95 -0.93
CA LEU A 206 -50.64 35.34 -1.38
C LEU A 206 -49.92 35.49 -2.74
N GLY A 207 -49.17 34.47 -3.17
CA GLY A 207 -48.34 34.53 -4.37
C GLY A 207 -47.15 35.48 -4.23
N LEU A 208 -46.59 35.58 -3.03
CA LEU A 208 -45.36 36.33 -2.76
C LEU A 208 -44.14 35.60 -3.34
N THR A 209 -43.13 36.36 -3.73
CA THR A 209 -41.84 35.85 -4.22
C THR A 209 -40.65 36.42 -3.44
N GLU A 210 -40.92 37.06 -2.29
CA GLU A 210 -39.92 37.42 -1.29
C GLU A 210 -39.93 36.32 -0.24
N ASP A 211 -38.75 35.84 0.14
CA ASP A 211 -38.53 34.77 1.12
C ASP A 211 -38.59 35.34 2.55
N PHE A 212 -38.91 34.49 3.53
CA PHE A 212 -38.77 34.82 4.95
C PHE A 212 -37.28 34.87 5.36
N LEU A 213 -36.44 33.96 4.83
CA LEU A 213 -34.99 34.00 5.00
C LEU A 213 -34.38 34.93 3.95
N THR A 214 -33.75 36.02 4.41
CA THR A 214 -33.28 37.10 3.53
C THR A 214 -31.78 37.08 3.26
N ASN A 215 -31.01 36.45 4.15
CA ASN A 215 -29.55 36.34 4.05
C ASN A 215 -29.06 35.18 4.93
N MET A 216 -28.05 34.45 4.45
CA MET A 216 -27.19 33.60 5.26
C MET A 216 -25.79 34.20 5.30
N LYS A 217 -25.08 34.02 6.41
CA LYS A 217 -23.65 34.26 6.51
C LYS A 217 -22.96 33.18 7.33
N LEU A 218 -21.94 32.55 6.76
CA LEU A 218 -21.08 31.57 7.42
C LEU A 218 -19.78 32.21 7.92
N THR A 219 -19.32 31.74 9.08
CA THR A 219 -17.96 32.01 9.58
C THR A 219 -17.42 30.76 10.28
N TYR A 220 -16.12 30.50 10.14
CA TYR A 220 -15.52 29.24 10.58
C TYR A 220 -14.59 29.44 11.78
N THR A 221 -14.57 28.45 12.67
CA THR A 221 -13.71 28.43 13.86
C THR A 221 -13.15 27.04 14.10
N ASP A 222 -11.91 26.95 14.58
CA ASP A 222 -11.33 25.72 15.07
C ASP A 222 -12.02 25.21 16.36
N GLN A 223 -11.68 24.00 16.78
CA GLN A 223 -12.20 23.37 18.00
C GLN A 223 -11.83 24.10 19.31
N ASP A 224 -10.85 25.01 19.29
CA ASP A 224 -10.50 25.90 20.41
C ASP A 224 -11.27 27.25 20.35
N GLY A 225 -12.04 27.50 19.27
CA GLY A 225 -12.85 28.70 19.05
C GLY A 225 -12.13 29.86 18.35
N ASN A 226 -10.95 29.64 17.77
CA ASN A 226 -10.24 30.66 16.98
C ASN A 226 -10.80 30.70 15.55
N SER A 227 -10.99 31.88 14.97
CA SER A 227 -11.54 31.98 13.61
C SER A 227 -10.52 31.61 12.52
N VAL A 228 -10.97 30.83 11.53
CA VAL A 228 -10.17 30.35 10.40
C VAL A 228 -10.76 30.84 9.06
N GLU A 229 -9.90 31.23 8.11
CA GLU A 229 -10.33 31.72 6.78
C GLU A 229 -10.53 30.59 5.76
N LYS A 230 -9.89 29.44 5.96
CA LYS A 230 -9.96 28.25 5.10
C LYS A 230 -10.10 27.01 6.00
N PRO A 231 -11.33 26.58 6.32
CA PRO A 231 -11.57 25.52 7.30
C PRO A 231 -11.15 24.14 6.79
N THR A 232 -10.86 23.21 7.70
CA THR A 232 -10.83 21.76 7.40
C THR A 232 -12.18 21.11 7.70
N ILE A 233 -12.29 19.79 7.48
CA ILE A 233 -13.52 19.03 7.73
C ILE A 233 -13.87 18.93 9.23
N ASP A 234 -12.90 19.14 10.12
CA ASP A 234 -13.06 19.05 11.58
C ASP A 234 -13.34 20.42 12.23
N ASP A 235 -13.40 21.50 11.46
CA ASP A 235 -13.71 22.85 11.94
C ASP A 235 -15.23 23.09 12.07
N LEU A 236 -15.59 24.05 12.92
CA LEU A 236 -16.98 24.40 13.22
C LEU A 236 -17.52 25.49 12.29
N ILE A 237 -18.76 25.30 11.82
CA ILE A 237 -19.51 26.23 10.98
C ILE A 237 -20.42 27.08 11.90
N ASN A 238 -20.20 28.38 11.95
CA ASN A 238 -21.06 29.31 12.66
C ASN A 238 -21.99 30.00 11.66
N PHE A 239 -23.27 29.64 11.73
CA PHE A 239 -24.35 30.18 10.91
C PHE A 239 -24.88 31.47 11.52
N HIS A 240 -25.09 32.48 10.69
CA HIS A 240 -25.88 33.67 10.97
C HIS A 240 -26.95 33.78 9.88
N PHE A 241 -28.23 33.82 10.26
CA PHE A 241 -29.35 34.00 9.34
C PHE A 241 -30.07 35.31 9.66
N ASP A 242 -30.33 36.14 8.65
CA ASP A 242 -31.20 37.32 8.77
C ASP A 242 -32.56 37.01 8.12
N PHE A 243 -33.65 37.30 8.82
CA PHE A 243 -35.02 37.03 8.38
C PHE A 243 -35.88 38.29 8.41
N LYS A 244 -36.94 38.29 7.61
CA LYS A 244 -37.94 39.35 7.57
C LYS A 244 -39.33 38.79 7.27
N LEU A 245 -40.29 39.13 8.12
CA LEU A 245 -41.68 38.75 7.93
C LEU A 245 -42.39 39.76 7.02
N ASP A 246 -43.12 39.28 6.02
CA ASP A 246 -43.99 40.15 5.22
C ASP A 246 -45.25 40.56 6.01
N GLU A 247 -45.67 41.81 5.88
CA GLU A 247 -46.82 42.36 6.63
C GLU A 247 -48.15 41.73 6.24
N ALA A 248 -48.36 41.33 4.97
CA ALA A 248 -49.58 40.65 4.55
C ALA A 248 -49.62 39.17 5.00
N VAL A 249 -48.46 38.58 5.28
CA VAL A 249 -48.34 37.29 5.99
C VAL A 249 -48.62 37.49 7.48
N ARG A 250 -48.01 38.49 8.12
CA ARG A 250 -48.24 38.81 9.55
C ARG A 250 -49.72 39.08 9.84
N GLU A 251 -50.45 39.77 8.96
CA GLU A 251 -51.91 39.99 9.10
C GLU A 251 -52.77 38.70 9.09
N LYS A 252 -52.22 37.55 8.68
CA LYS A 252 -52.89 36.23 8.71
C LYS A 252 -52.49 35.34 9.88
N MET A 253 -51.38 35.65 10.54
CA MET A 253 -50.77 34.80 11.57
C MET A 253 -51.51 34.87 12.91
N GLN A 254 -51.24 33.88 13.75
CA GLN A 254 -51.64 33.82 15.16
C GLN A 254 -50.49 33.22 15.97
N ALA A 255 -50.52 33.39 17.30
CA ALA A 255 -49.59 32.67 18.18
C ALA A 255 -49.65 31.14 17.98
N GLY A 256 -48.48 30.52 17.90
CA GLY A 256 -48.28 29.09 17.66
C GLY A 256 -48.04 28.73 16.19
N ASP A 257 -48.25 29.65 15.24
CA ASP A 257 -47.76 29.47 13.87
C ASP A 257 -46.24 29.39 13.83
N TYR A 258 -45.70 28.79 12.78
CA TYR A 258 -44.27 28.52 12.72
C TYR A 258 -43.69 28.71 11.31
N TYR A 259 -42.38 28.90 11.23
CA TYR A 259 -41.60 28.70 10.02
C TYR A 259 -40.73 27.46 10.21
N GLU A 260 -40.54 26.65 9.17
CA GLU A 260 -39.57 25.55 9.19
C GLU A 260 -38.81 25.45 7.88
N PHE A 261 -37.53 25.09 7.98
CA PHE A 261 -36.66 24.75 6.87
C PHE A 261 -35.63 23.71 7.33
N ASP A 262 -34.98 23.05 6.40
CA ASP A 262 -33.96 22.02 6.69
C ASP A 262 -32.57 22.50 6.29
N LEU A 263 -31.54 22.01 6.97
CA LEU A 263 -30.13 22.22 6.60
C LEU A 263 -29.72 21.24 5.49
N PRO A 264 -28.71 21.56 4.66
CA PRO A 264 -28.19 20.61 3.69
C PRO A 264 -27.48 19.44 4.36
N ASP A 265 -27.52 18.26 3.72
CA ASP A 265 -26.89 17.02 4.19
C ASP A 265 -25.37 17.15 4.47
N SER A 266 -24.71 18.19 3.96
CA SER A 266 -23.31 18.53 4.25
C SER A 266 -23.06 19.14 5.63
N VAL A 267 -24.10 19.35 6.44
CA VAL A 267 -24.05 20.04 7.74
C VAL A 267 -24.70 19.17 8.82
N LYS A 268 -24.02 19.04 9.95
CA LYS A 268 -24.43 18.23 11.10
C LYS A 268 -24.65 19.10 12.33
N VAL A 269 -25.72 18.85 13.07
CA VAL A 269 -25.95 19.46 14.39
C VAL A 269 -25.92 18.36 15.44
N THR A 270 -25.00 18.46 16.41
CA THR A 270 -24.77 17.39 17.41
C THR A 270 -25.59 17.53 18.69
N GLN A 271 -26.24 18.68 18.93
CA GLN A 271 -27.11 18.91 20.08
C GLN A 271 -28.32 19.76 19.70
N ASN A 272 -29.52 19.36 20.17
CA ASN A 272 -30.73 20.17 20.04
C ASN A 272 -30.56 21.50 20.80
N GLN A 273 -30.81 22.61 20.13
CA GLN A 273 -30.72 23.95 20.69
C GLN A 273 -32.09 24.62 20.60
N THR A 274 -32.54 25.28 21.68
CA THR A 274 -33.76 26.10 21.68
C THR A 274 -33.48 27.41 22.38
N TYR A 275 -33.84 28.54 21.76
CA TYR A 275 -33.68 29.87 22.35
C TYR A 275 -34.75 30.88 21.87
N PRO A 276 -35.11 31.86 22.72
CA PRO A 276 -36.10 32.88 22.40
C PRO A 276 -35.50 34.03 21.58
N LEU A 277 -36.25 34.48 20.56
CA LEU A 277 -36.02 35.73 19.84
C LEU A 277 -36.75 36.87 20.56
N ASN A 278 -35.98 37.78 21.13
CA ASN A 278 -36.47 38.94 21.87
C ASN A 278 -35.90 40.24 21.31
N ASP A 279 -36.66 41.32 21.39
CA ASP A 279 -36.15 42.65 21.06
C ASP A 279 -35.29 43.26 22.19
N ALA A 280 -34.81 44.49 21.97
CA ALA A 280 -33.98 45.23 22.93
C ALA A 280 -34.74 45.73 24.18
N GLU A 281 -36.08 45.68 24.20
CA GLU A 281 -36.92 46.02 25.36
C GLU A 281 -37.30 44.76 26.17
N GLY A 282 -37.19 43.57 25.56
CA GLY A 282 -37.45 42.26 26.14
C GLY A 282 -38.77 41.63 25.70
N ASN A 283 -39.45 42.17 24.70
CA ASN A 283 -40.64 41.56 24.12
C ASN A 283 -40.24 40.32 23.31
N HIS A 284 -41.04 39.25 23.36
CA HIS A 284 -40.64 37.91 22.92
C HIS A 284 -41.51 37.47 21.74
N TYR A 285 -40.90 37.29 20.57
CA TYR A 285 -41.59 37.16 19.29
C TYR A 285 -41.68 35.72 18.77
N ALA A 286 -40.68 34.90 19.06
CA ALA A 286 -40.63 33.50 18.67
C ALA A 286 -39.62 32.69 19.51
N ASP A 287 -39.76 31.38 19.54
CA ASP A 287 -38.71 30.44 19.95
C ASP A 287 -38.11 29.78 18.68
N VAL A 288 -36.79 29.84 18.50
CA VAL A 288 -36.07 29.02 17.51
C VAL A 288 -35.69 27.70 18.14
N THR A 289 -35.91 26.60 17.42
CA THR A 289 -35.34 25.29 17.72
C THR A 289 -34.52 24.79 16.53
N ILE A 290 -33.30 24.33 16.79
CA ILE A 290 -32.42 23.66 15.83
C ILE A 290 -32.30 22.20 16.29
N GLY A 291 -32.75 21.27 15.45
CA GLY A 291 -32.75 19.83 15.72
C GLY A 291 -31.50 19.10 15.23
N THR A 292 -31.14 18.01 15.90
CA THR A 292 -30.11 17.04 15.45
C THR A 292 -30.51 16.24 14.21
N ASP A 293 -31.74 16.40 13.74
CA ASP A 293 -32.26 15.89 12.46
C ASP A 293 -32.07 16.89 11.29
N GLY A 294 -31.37 18.00 11.54
CA GLY A 294 -31.11 19.04 10.53
C GLY A 294 -32.26 20.04 10.35
N LYS A 295 -33.40 19.83 11.02
CA LYS A 295 -34.57 20.71 10.91
C LYS A 295 -34.44 21.92 11.82
N ILE A 296 -34.74 23.10 11.28
CA ILE A 296 -34.89 24.34 12.04
C ILE A 296 -36.36 24.74 12.05
N THR A 297 -36.89 25.09 13.22
CA THR A 297 -38.28 25.51 13.41
C THR A 297 -38.33 26.77 14.28
N ILE A 298 -39.03 27.80 13.80
CA ILE A 298 -39.22 29.08 14.49
C ILE A 298 -40.70 29.19 14.81
N VAL A 299 -41.09 29.14 16.09
CA VAL A 299 -42.51 29.17 16.52
C VAL A 299 -42.85 30.53 17.10
N PHE A 300 -43.81 31.23 16.50
CA PHE A 300 -44.18 32.61 16.82
C PHE A 300 -45.14 32.71 18.02
N THR A 301 -45.01 33.79 18.80
CA THR A 301 -45.84 34.11 19.98
C THR A 301 -47.06 34.94 19.61
N ASP A 302 -47.81 35.44 20.61
CA ASP A 302 -48.88 36.43 20.41
C ASP A 302 -48.36 37.87 20.17
N GLU A 303 -47.08 38.17 20.40
CA GLU A 303 -46.51 39.50 20.18
C GLU A 303 -46.55 39.94 18.70
N ILE A 304 -46.55 38.97 17.77
CA ILE A 304 -46.73 39.22 16.33
C ILE A 304 -48.10 39.83 15.97
N GLU A 305 -49.11 39.63 16.83
CA GLU A 305 -50.44 40.23 16.70
C GLU A 305 -50.45 41.71 17.17
N HIS A 306 -49.33 42.21 17.71
CA HIS A 306 -49.22 43.53 18.36
C HIS A 306 -48.12 44.44 17.78
N ALA A 307 -47.15 43.87 17.06
CA ALA A 307 -46.09 44.60 16.34
C ALA A 307 -46.30 44.68 14.81
N SER A 308 -45.45 45.44 14.13
CA SER A 308 -45.29 45.47 12.66
C SER A 308 -43.81 45.59 12.30
N ASP A 309 -43.49 45.41 11.02
CA ASP A 309 -42.13 45.57 10.45
C ASP A 309 -41.11 44.60 11.12
N ILE A 310 -41.53 43.34 11.32
CA ILE A 310 -40.79 42.33 12.07
C ILE A 310 -39.61 41.78 11.22
N GLU A 311 -38.42 42.28 11.50
CA GLU A 311 -37.13 41.79 11.00
C GLU A 311 -36.23 41.33 12.16
N GLY A 312 -35.31 40.42 11.90
CA GLY A 312 -34.42 39.89 12.94
C GLY A 312 -33.33 38.96 12.42
N ASN A 313 -32.59 38.35 13.34
CA ASN A 313 -31.58 37.34 13.01
C ASN A 313 -31.49 36.27 14.10
N PHE A 314 -30.91 35.13 13.75
CA PHE A 314 -30.57 34.05 14.66
C PHE A 314 -29.24 33.40 14.23
N HIS A 315 -28.57 32.74 15.18
CA HIS A 315 -27.27 32.12 14.94
C HIS A 315 -27.11 30.81 15.72
N PHE A 316 -26.37 29.87 15.16
CA PHE A 316 -26.02 28.61 15.81
C PHE A 316 -24.70 28.07 15.24
N THR A 317 -24.09 27.14 15.96
CA THR A 317 -22.90 26.42 15.49
C THR A 317 -23.27 25.00 15.10
N GLY A 318 -22.76 24.53 13.96
CA GLY A 318 -22.81 23.15 13.48
C GLY A 318 -21.43 22.67 13.04
N GLU A 319 -21.37 21.42 12.60
CA GLU A 319 -20.18 20.71 12.12
C GLU A 319 -20.36 20.38 10.62
N PHE A 320 -19.27 20.18 9.88
CA PHE A 320 -19.36 19.59 8.53
C PHE A 320 -19.70 18.10 8.63
N ASP A 321 -20.58 17.59 7.77
CA ASP A 321 -20.86 16.14 7.72
C ASP A 321 -19.90 15.41 6.77
N LYS A 322 -18.81 14.87 7.33
CA LYS A 322 -17.76 14.13 6.61
C LYS A 322 -18.30 12.94 5.80
N ASP A 323 -19.41 12.33 6.23
CA ASP A 323 -20.03 11.19 5.53
C ASP A 323 -20.75 11.61 4.24
N ASN A 324 -21.18 12.87 4.14
CA ASN A 324 -21.93 13.43 3.01
C ASN A 324 -21.09 14.37 2.12
N ILE A 325 -19.86 14.71 2.51
CA ILE A 325 -18.93 15.52 1.72
C ILE A 325 -17.85 14.61 1.11
N GLY A 326 -17.88 14.42 -0.21
CA GLY A 326 -17.01 13.48 -0.95
C GLY A 326 -15.52 13.86 -1.10
N GLY A 327 -14.97 14.66 -0.18
CA GLY A 327 -13.58 15.10 -0.15
C GLY A 327 -13.40 16.64 -0.01
N PRO A 328 -12.16 17.11 0.26
CA PRO A 328 -11.83 18.53 0.31
C PRO A 328 -11.87 19.19 -1.08
N GLY A 329 -11.95 20.52 -1.09
CA GLY A 329 -12.20 21.34 -2.28
C GLY A 329 -13.33 22.35 -2.05
N GLU A 330 -13.83 22.96 -3.12
CA GLU A 330 -15.00 23.84 -3.05
C GLU A 330 -16.30 23.05 -2.87
N ILE A 331 -17.09 23.40 -1.85
CA ILE A 331 -18.48 22.97 -1.67
C ILE A 331 -19.40 24.18 -1.60
N VAL A 332 -20.68 23.98 -1.88
CA VAL A 332 -21.73 24.99 -1.68
C VAL A 332 -22.63 24.53 -0.53
N ILE A 333 -22.71 25.34 0.52
CA ILE A 333 -23.64 25.17 1.63
C ILE A 333 -24.87 26.02 1.31
N VAL A 334 -26.01 25.36 1.13
CA VAL A 334 -27.26 25.97 0.71
C VAL A 334 -28.43 25.25 1.37
N PRO A 335 -29.29 25.92 2.16
CA PRO A 335 -30.51 25.29 2.67
C PRO A 335 -31.44 24.91 1.49
N PRO A 336 -31.99 23.68 1.43
CA PRO A 336 -32.80 23.26 0.29
C PRO A 336 -34.02 24.17 0.07
N GLY A 337 -34.19 24.68 -1.16
CA GLY A 337 -35.25 25.65 -1.51
C GLY A 337 -34.89 27.12 -1.26
N HIS A 338 -33.68 27.40 -0.75
CA HIS A 338 -33.16 28.74 -0.47
C HIS A 338 -31.89 29.03 -1.30
N GLU A 339 -31.92 28.71 -2.59
CA GLU A 339 -30.74 28.76 -3.47
C GLU A 339 -30.13 30.16 -3.64
N ASP A 340 -30.91 31.23 -3.46
CA ASP A 340 -30.45 32.63 -3.57
C ASP A 340 -29.58 33.11 -2.39
N ILE A 341 -29.54 32.38 -1.26
CA ILE A 341 -28.72 32.70 -0.07
C ILE A 341 -27.59 31.70 0.20
N GLY A 342 -27.31 30.77 -0.71
CA GLY A 342 -26.23 29.77 -0.55
C GLY A 342 -24.81 30.37 -0.61
N GLU A 343 -23.87 29.79 0.14
CA GLU A 343 -22.47 30.23 0.19
C GLU A 343 -21.49 29.11 -0.23
N THR A 344 -20.40 29.50 -0.88
CA THR A 344 -19.30 28.61 -1.28
C THR A 344 -18.17 28.66 -0.27
N VAL A 345 -17.63 27.51 0.12
CA VAL A 345 -16.44 27.39 0.98
C VAL A 345 -15.46 26.36 0.43
N THR A 346 -14.17 26.66 0.50
CA THR A 346 -13.09 25.71 0.19
C THR A 346 -12.67 24.97 1.45
N ILE A 347 -13.08 23.70 1.59
CA ILE A 347 -12.61 22.82 2.66
C ILE A 347 -11.18 22.37 2.34
N LYS A 348 -10.29 22.54 3.32
CA LYS A 348 -8.90 22.08 3.29
C LYS A 348 -8.75 20.65 3.83
N PRO A 349 -7.81 19.85 3.31
CA PRO A 349 -7.36 18.66 4.00
C PRO A 349 -6.53 19.04 5.24
N ASN A 350 -6.54 18.16 6.25
CA ASN A 350 -5.71 18.19 7.47
C ASN A 350 -4.22 17.88 7.20
N TYR A 351 -3.72 18.23 6.01
CA TYR A 351 -2.37 17.91 5.57
C TYR A 351 -1.35 18.87 6.19
N THR A 352 -0.41 18.32 6.97
CA THR A 352 0.65 19.07 7.68
C THR A 352 2.05 18.81 7.15
N GLY A 353 2.18 18.08 6.03
CA GLY A 353 3.45 17.85 5.34
C GLY A 353 3.94 19.06 4.55
N ASP A 354 5.20 18.98 4.10
CA ASP A 354 5.66 19.83 3.00
C ASP A 354 4.83 19.53 1.74
N ASN A 355 4.51 20.53 0.90
CA ASN A 355 3.53 20.41 -0.20
C ASN A 355 4.00 19.55 -1.42
N ILE A 356 4.90 18.59 -1.19
CA ILE A 356 5.47 17.67 -2.17
C ILE A 356 5.81 16.33 -1.49
N ASP A 357 5.34 15.24 -2.07
CA ASP A 357 5.70 13.86 -1.71
C ASP A 357 6.30 13.14 -2.94
N LYS A 358 7.14 12.12 -2.73
CA LYS A 358 7.80 11.38 -3.82
C LYS A 358 7.85 9.88 -3.53
N ASN A 359 7.62 9.06 -4.55
CA ASN A 359 7.85 7.62 -4.54
C ASN A 359 8.39 7.16 -5.90
N GLY A 360 8.81 5.89 -5.99
CA GLY A 360 9.25 5.31 -7.25
C GLY A 360 9.20 3.78 -7.24
N HIS A 361 9.17 3.20 -8.44
CA HIS A 361 9.22 1.75 -8.70
C HIS A 361 9.97 1.48 -10.00
N PHE A 362 10.30 0.21 -10.26
CA PHE A 362 10.94 -0.24 -11.49
C PHE A 362 9.92 -0.80 -12.49
N ASP A 363 10.32 -0.95 -13.75
CA ASP A 363 9.50 -1.58 -14.80
C ASP A 363 9.40 -3.12 -14.71
N LYS A 364 10.36 -3.76 -14.03
CA LYS A 364 10.37 -5.18 -13.66
C LYS A 364 11.16 -5.37 -12.35
N GLU A 365 10.94 -6.48 -11.64
CA GLU A 365 11.55 -6.73 -10.32
C GLU A 365 13.07 -7.02 -10.41
N HIS A 366 13.49 -7.74 -11.46
CA HIS A 366 14.86 -8.20 -11.69
C HIS A 366 15.43 -7.58 -12.98
N ASN A 367 16.72 -7.22 -12.97
CA ASN A 367 17.44 -6.57 -14.08
C ASN A 367 16.81 -5.29 -14.69
N PRO A 368 16.10 -4.42 -13.94
CA PRO A 368 15.22 -3.41 -14.52
C PRO A 368 15.89 -2.49 -15.54
N ASP A 369 15.12 -2.05 -16.52
CA ASP A 369 15.60 -1.15 -17.57
C ASP A 369 15.16 0.29 -17.30
N LYS A 370 14.14 0.51 -16.46
CA LYS A 370 13.59 1.83 -16.17
C LYS A 370 13.19 2.02 -14.70
N ILE A 371 13.16 3.28 -14.29
CA ILE A 371 12.58 3.72 -13.03
C ILE A 371 11.41 4.67 -13.34
N ILE A 372 10.28 4.43 -12.71
CA ILE A 372 9.08 5.26 -12.76
C ILE A 372 8.92 5.95 -11.41
N TRP A 373 9.03 7.29 -11.40
CA TRP A 373 8.89 8.11 -10.21
C TRP A 373 7.56 8.85 -10.22
N ASN A 374 6.82 8.81 -9.12
CA ASN A 374 5.68 9.72 -8.92
C ASN A 374 6.10 10.85 -7.99
N VAL A 375 5.75 12.08 -8.35
CA VAL A 375 5.88 13.26 -7.50
C VAL A 375 4.49 13.85 -7.31
N ASP A 376 3.98 13.81 -6.10
CA ASP A 376 2.65 14.33 -5.75
C ASP A 376 2.81 15.72 -5.13
N VAL A 377 2.28 16.76 -5.76
CA VAL A 377 2.43 18.16 -5.36
C VAL A 377 1.11 18.81 -5.00
N ASN A 378 1.21 19.83 -4.14
CA ASN A 378 0.09 20.66 -3.67
C ASN A 378 -1.01 19.88 -2.92
N LYS A 379 -0.60 18.91 -2.11
CA LYS A 379 -1.50 18.05 -1.33
C LYS A 379 -2.32 18.81 -0.27
N ALA A 380 -1.88 20.00 0.14
CA ALA A 380 -2.68 20.90 0.97
C ALA A 380 -3.73 21.72 0.18
N LEU A 381 -3.81 21.58 -1.15
CA LEU A 381 -4.69 22.37 -2.05
C LEU A 381 -4.46 23.89 -1.91
N ASP A 382 -3.20 24.32 -1.87
CA ASP A 382 -2.82 25.73 -1.74
C ASP A 382 -2.78 26.46 -3.08
N THR A 383 -2.97 27.78 -3.03
CA THR A 383 -2.91 28.67 -4.18
C THR A 383 -1.45 28.92 -4.57
N LEU A 384 -0.92 28.15 -5.53
CA LEU A 384 0.47 28.24 -5.98
C LEU A 384 0.59 29.04 -7.28
N GLU A 385 1.18 30.22 -7.23
CA GLU A 385 1.47 31.05 -8.41
C GLU A 385 2.81 30.65 -9.07
N ASN A 386 2.81 30.48 -10.39
CA ASN A 386 4.00 30.08 -11.18
C ASN A 386 4.70 28.82 -10.65
N ALA A 387 3.92 27.82 -10.22
CA ALA A 387 4.46 26.60 -9.62
C ALA A 387 5.43 25.90 -10.57
N THR A 388 6.54 25.38 -10.04
CA THR A 388 7.57 24.67 -10.79
C THR A 388 8.00 23.44 -10.01
N VAL A 389 8.04 22.28 -10.68
CA VAL A 389 8.56 21.03 -10.13
C VAL A 389 9.84 20.67 -10.87
N LYS A 390 10.95 20.59 -10.13
CA LYS A 390 12.27 20.25 -10.68
C LYS A 390 12.77 18.93 -10.10
N GLU A 391 13.18 18.03 -10.98
CA GLU A 391 13.88 16.78 -10.62
C GLU A 391 15.40 17.00 -10.52
N ASN A 392 16.04 16.17 -9.71
CA ASN A 392 17.48 15.94 -9.69
C ASN A 392 17.72 14.42 -9.82
N PHE A 393 17.52 13.92 -11.05
CA PHE A 393 17.55 12.50 -11.37
C PHE A 393 18.87 11.81 -10.96
N PRO A 394 18.80 10.53 -10.55
CA PRO A 394 19.97 9.78 -10.11
C PRO A 394 21.01 9.61 -11.20
N ALA A 395 22.28 9.71 -10.81
CA ALA A 395 23.41 9.35 -11.65
C ALA A 395 23.29 7.89 -12.13
N GLY A 396 23.71 7.62 -13.36
CA GLY A 396 23.49 6.32 -14.00
C GLY A 396 22.09 6.13 -14.60
N THR A 397 21.24 7.17 -14.62
CA THR A 397 19.96 7.16 -15.36
C THR A 397 19.88 8.28 -16.38
N THR A 398 18.95 8.15 -17.33
CA THR A 398 18.63 9.14 -18.38
C THR A 398 17.13 9.42 -18.38
N TYR A 399 16.73 10.69 -18.30
CA TYR A 399 15.34 11.11 -18.42
C TYR A 399 14.75 10.77 -19.80
N GLU A 400 13.56 10.15 -19.83
CA GLU A 400 12.83 9.85 -21.07
C GLU A 400 11.59 10.71 -21.25
N SER A 401 10.72 10.79 -20.23
CA SER A 401 9.42 11.47 -20.33
C SER A 401 8.80 11.80 -18.97
N VAL A 402 7.90 12.78 -18.94
CA VAL A 402 6.99 13.04 -17.82
C VAL A 402 5.54 13.08 -18.32
N LYS A 403 4.60 12.60 -17.52
CA LYS A 403 3.16 12.88 -17.65
C LYS A 403 2.72 13.68 -16.43
N VAL A 404 1.82 14.64 -16.63
CA VAL A 404 1.22 15.40 -15.53
C VAL A 404 -0.25 15.02 -15.44
N TYR A 405 -0.68 14.60 -14.26
CA TYR A 405 -2.08 14.32 -13.93
C TYR A 405 -2.54 15.30 -12.86
N GLN A 406 -3.76 15.80 -12.96
CA GLN A 406 -4.49 16.34 -11.81
C GLN A 406 -5.00 15.15 -10.99
N VAL A 407 -4.96 15.26 -9.65
CA VAL A 407 -5.41 14.22 -8.73
C VAL A 407 -6.33 14.80 -7.65
N LYS A 408 -7.14 13.94 -7.04
CA LYS A 408 -7.88 14.28 -5.80
C LYS A 408 -7.08 13.85 -4.58
N VAL A 409 -7.30 14.53 -3.47
CA VAL A 409 -6.84 14.11 -2.15
C VAL A 409 -8.02 13.82 -1.22
N ASP A 410 -7.83 12.96 -0.22
CA ASP A 410 -8.76 12.76 0.90
C ASP A 410 -8.62 13.90 1.94
N PHE A 411 -9.41 13.84 3.03
CA PHE A 411 -9.38 14.86 4.09
C PHE A 411 -8.10 14.84 4.92
N GLU A 412 -7.31 13.77 4.83
CA GLU A 412 -6.02 13.59 5.48
C GLU A 412 -4.86 14.04 4.54
N GLY A 413 -5.18 14.34 3.28
CA GLY A 413 -4.29 14.83 2.23
C GLY A 413 -3.66 13.74 1.36
N ASN A 414 -4.00 12.47 1.52
CA ASN A 414 -3.47 11.39 0.68
C ASN A 414 -4.10 11.42 -0.72
N VAL A 415 -3.35 11.04 -1.75
CA VAL A 415 -3.90 10.96 -3.13
C VAL A 415 -4.90 9.82 -3.23
N VAL A 416 -6.12 10.13 -3.70
CA VAL A 416 -7.18 9.14 -3.90
C VAL A 416 -6.83 8.26 -5.10
N GLU A 417 -6.74 6.95 -4.88
CA GLU A 417 -6.38 5.96 -5.91
C GLU A 417 -7.36 6.00 -7.10
N GLY A 418 -6.83 6.05 -8.33
CA GLY A 418 -7.63 6.07 -9.55
C GLY A 418 -8.30 7.42 -9.82
N SER A 419 -7.93 8.49 -9.11
CA SER A 419 -8.40 9.85 -9.39
C SER A 419 -7.61 10.57 -10.49
N GLU A 420 -6.52 9.96 -10.96
CA GLU A 420 -5.60 10.49 -11.98
C GLU A 420 -6.31 10.88 -13.28
N THR A 421 -6.41 12.18 -13.53
CA THR A 421 -6.90 12.74 -14.79
C THR A 421 -5.75 13.46 -15.49
N LEU A 422 -5.42 13.10 -16.73
CA LEU A 422 -4.35 13.79 -17.49
C LEU A 422 -4.63 15.29 -17.56
N ALA A 423 -3.65 16.10 -17.12
CA ALA A 423 -3.74 17.55 -17.19
C ALA A 423 -3.72 18.02 -18.65
N ASP A 424 -4.39 19.13 -18.95
CA ASP A 424 -4.36 19.73 -20.29
C ASP A 424 -2.92 20.19 -20.62
N PRO A 425 -2.29 19.70 -21.71
CA PRO A 425 -0.91 20.06 -22.06
C PRO A 425 -0.66 21.55 -22.37
N SER A 426 -1.68 22.41 -22.31
CA SER A 426 -1.55 23.87 -22.39
C SER A 426 -1.42 24.57 -21.03
N THR A 427 -1.77 23.92 -19.91
CA THR A 427 -1.65 24.52 -18.56
C THR A 427 -0.24 24.41 -17.98
N TYR A 428 0.64 23.63 -18.60
CA TYR A 428 2.04 23.49 -18.20
C TYR A 428 3.01 23.50 -19.39
N THR A 429 4.29 23.55 -19.10
CA THR A 429 5.40 23.32 -20.05
C THR A 429 6.45 22.41 -19.40
N VAL A 430 7.27 21.75 -20.22
CA VAL A 430 8.32 20.82 -19.77
C VAL A 430 9.64 21.18 -20.46
N ASP A 431 10.67 21.43 -19.66
CA ASP A 431 12.02 21.72 -20.13
C ASP A 431 12.79 20.43 -20.47
N ALA A 432 13.89 20.57 -21.21
CA ALA A 432 14.68 19.42 -21.69
C ALA A 432 15.39 18.62 -20.59
N ASP A 433 15.43 19.13 -19.35
CA ASP A 433 15.93 18.43 -18.16
C ASP A 433 14.81 17.78 -17.32
N GLY A 434 13.57 17.83 -17.78
CA GLY A 434 12.39 17.31 -17.08
C GLY A 434 11.73 18.30 -16.12
N THR A 435 12.27 19.51 -15.92
CA THR A 435 11.60 20.53 -15.10
C THR A 435 10.22 20.87 -15.68
N VAL A 436 9.17 20.78 -14.85
CA VAL A 436 7.79 21.13 -15.23
C VAL A 436 7.42 22.49 -14.66
N HIS A 437 6.92 23.39 -15.51
CA HIS A 437 6.42 24.71 -15.12
C HIS A 437 4.91 24.78 -15.36
N PHE A 438 4.13 25.12 -14.33
CA PHE A 438 2.72 25.45 -14.48
C PHE A 438 2.60 26.88 -15.01
N ASN A 439 1.82 27.05 -16.09
CA ASN A 439 1.67 28.30 -16.82
C ASN A 439 0.69 29.28 -16.15
N GLU A 440 -0.15 28.76 -15.25
CA GLU A 440 -1.21 29.48 -14.54
C GLU A 440 -1.11 29.20 -13.02
N THR A 441 -1.88 29.91 -12.21
CA THR A 441 -2.03 29.59 -10.77
C THR A 441 -2.74 28.26 -10.62
N ILE A 442 -2.29 27.42 -9.68
CA ILE A 442 -2.94 26.15 -9.35
C ILE A 442 -3.40 26.12 -7.89
N ASP A 443 -4.61 25.61 -7.67
CA ASP A 443 -5.19 25.36 -6.34
C ASP A 443 -5.45 23.85 -6.09
N GLY A 444 -5.36 23.03 -7.14
CA GLY A 444 -5.50 21.57 -7.06
C GLY A 444 -4.18 20.83 -6.84
N ALA A 445 -4.27 19.56 -6.43
CA ALA A 445 -3.14 18.63 -6.35
C ALA A 445 -2.82 17.99 -7.71
N TYR A 446 -1.55 17.66 -7.94
CA TYR A 446 -1.07 17.04 -9.19
C TYR A 446 -0.08 15.90 -8.91
N ARG A 447 -0.11 14.86 -9.76
CA ARG A 447 0.87 13.77 -9.82
C ARG A 447 1.70 13.91 -11.09
N LEU A 448 3.02 13.98 -10.94
CA LEU A 448 3.97 13.96 -12.05
C LEU A 448 4.61 12.56 -12.11
N GLU A 449 4.27 11.80 -13.15
CA GLU A 449 4.81 10.48 -13.43
C GLU A 449 6.00 10.62 -14.39
N TYR A 450 7.22 10.48 -13.86
CA TYR A 450 8.48 10.56 -14.59
C TYR A 450 8.99 9.16 -14.94
N THR A 451 9.49 8.97 -16.16
CA THR A 451 10.23 7.77 -16.57
C THR A 451 11.70 8.12 -16.81
N THR A 452 12.61 7.36 -16.21
CA THR A 452 14.04 7.36 -16.55
C THR A 452 14.49 5.98 -17.01
N LYS A 453 15.32 5.88 -18.05
CA LYS A 453 16.06 4.64 -18.38
C LYS A 453 17.27 4.51 -17.45
N ILE A 454 17.57 3.30 -16.99
CA ILE A 454 18.84 2.95 -16.33
C ILE A 454 19.91 2.71 -17.41
N ASN A 455 21.08 3.31 -17.25
CA ASN A 455 22.17 3.22 -18.23
C ASN A 455 22.95 1.91 -18.06
N GLU A 456 23.48 1.35 -19.16
CA GLU A 456 24.18 0.04 -19.14
C GLU A 456 25.47 0.02 -18.29
N ASP A 457 26.04 1.19 -17.96
CA ASP A 457 27.17 1.37 -17.06
C ASP A 457 26.77 1.49 -15.58
N ALA A 458 25.47 1.69 -15.28
CA ALA A 458 24.91 1.68 -13.93
C ALA A 458 24.41 0.29 -13.50
N LYS A 459 24.06 -0.58 -14.46
CA LYS A 459 23.87 -2.01 -14.23
C LYS A 459 25.22 -2.64 -13.82
N PRO A 460 25.37 -3.40 -12.72
CA PRO A 460 26.64 -4.06 -12.37
C PRO A 460 26.94 -5.26 -13.30
N ASN A 461 28.22 -5.58 -13.51
CA ASN A 461 28.63 -6.80 -14.24
C ASN A 461 28.76 -8.00 -13.28
N GLU A 462 29.23 -7.77 -12.06
CA GLU A 462 29.31 -8.77 -10.98
C GLU A 462 27.94 -9.04 -10.31
N GLY A 463 26.83 -8.70 -10.98
CA GLY A 463 25.48 -8.79 -10.44
C GLY A 463 25.27 -8.00 -9.14
N GLY A 464 24.33 -8.47 -8.32
CA GLY A 464 24.07 -7.92 -6.99
C GLY A 464 23.18 -6.66 -6.99
N LEU A 465 23.23 -5.90 -5.89
CA LEU A 465 22.29 -4.80 -5.62
C LEU A 465 22.73 -3.48 -6.25
N ALA A 466 21.78 -2.80 -6.91
CA ALA A 466 21.88 -1.41 -7.34
C ALA A 466 20.84 -0.55 -6.61
N SER A 467 21.15 0.73 -6.39
CA SER A 467 20.26 1.66 -5.69
C SER A 467 20.33 3.06 -6.28
N PHE A 468 19.18 3.72 -6.39
CA PHE A 468 19.01 5.00 -7.06
C PHE A 468 18.18 5.93 -6.15
N GLN A 469 18.75 7.07 -5.75
CA GLN A 469 18.09 8.12 -4.98
C GLN A 469 17.76 9.31 -5.88
N ASN A 470 16.52 9.77 -5.86
CA ASN A 470 16.03 10.89 -6.66
C ASN A 470 15.39 11.96 -5.75
N GLN A 471 15.70 13.23 -6.00
CA GLN A 471 15.15 14.38 -5.28
C GLN A 471 14.25 15.20 -6.22
N ALA A 472 13.09 15.61 -5.72
CA ALA A 472 12.19 16.57 -6.36
C ALA A 472 12.12 17.87 -5.53
N ILE A 473 11.97 19.01 -6.20
CA ILE A 473 11.82 20.33 -5.59
C ILE A 473 10.57 21.01 -6.15
N LEU A 474 9.66 21.42 -5.28
CA LEU A 474 8.52 22.29 -5.62
C LEU A 474 8.86 23.74 -5.23
N SER A 475 8.86 24.62 -6.22
CA SER A 475 8.99 26.08 -6.07
C SER A 475 7.68 26.78 -6.44
N SER A 476 7.33 27.84 -5.72
CA SER A 476 6.14 28.68 -5.99
C SER A 476 6.38 30.14 -5.58
N LYS A 477 5.78 31.10 -6.28
CA LYS A 477 6.08 32.53 -6.12
C LYS A 477 5.69 33.05 -4.73
N GLY A 478 6.69 33.35 -3.91
CA GLY A 478 6.52 33.92 -2.56
C GLY A 478 6.35 32.87 -1.46
N ILE A 479 6.31 31.59 -1.81
CA ILE A 479 6.31 30.45 -0.89
C ILE A 479 7.74 29.91 -0.81
N LYS A 480 8.11 29.28 0.33
CA LYS A 480 9.42 28.63 0.50
C LYS A 480 9.45 27.34 -0.33
N ASP A 481 10.56 27.07 -1.01
CA ASP A 481 10.77 25.79 -1.70
C ASP A 481 10.59 24.59 -0.75
N ALA A 482 9.90 23.57 -1.25
CA ALA A 482 9.66 22.29 -0.60
C ALA A 482 10.37 21.16 -1.36
N THR A 483 10.79 20.10 -0.68
CA THR A 483 11.65 19.06 -1.26
C THR A 483 11.25 17.67 -0.79
N ALA A 484 11.13 16.71 -1.71
CA ALA A 484 10.89 15.31 -1.41
C ALA A 484 11.97 14.42 -2.04
N GLU A 485 12.29 13.31 -1.38
CA GLU A 485 13.25 12.33 -1.87
C GLU A 485 12.65 10.93 -1.85
N ALA A 486 13.06 10.09 -2.79
CA ALA A 486 12.76 8.66 -2.78
C ALA A 486 13.99 7.88 -3.25
N THR A 487 14.19 6.71 -2.65
CA THR A 487 15.26 5.77 -3.03
C THR A 487 14.65 4.43 -3.40
N VAL A 488 15.03 3.90 -4.55
CA VAL A 488 14.64 2.57 -5.02
C VAL A 488 15.86 1.67 -5.12
N SER A 489 15.70 0.38 -4.85
CA SER A 489 16.79 -0.61 -4.89
C SER A 489 16.33 -1.91 -5.55
N THR A 490 17.21 -2.53 -6.33
CA THR A 490 16.93 -3.69 -7.18
C THR A 490 18.16 -4.60 -7.26
N SER A 491 18.01 -5.80 -7.80
CA SER A 491 19.09 -6.75 -8.10
C SER A 491 19.27 -6.96 -9.61
N TYR A 492 20.52 -7.23 -9.99
CA TYR A 492 20.89 -7.72 -11.33
C TYR A 492 21.56 -9.08 -11.21
N GLY A 493 21.31 -9.93 -12.21
CA GLY A 493 22.08 -11.16 -12.39
C GLY A 493 23.51 -10.90 -12.84
N GLU A 494 24.38 -11.87 -12.60
CA GLU A 494 25.80 -11.79 -12.93
C GLU A 494 26.05 -11.87 -14.45
N LYS A 495 27.15 -11.29 -14.94
CA LYS A 495 27.53 -11.40 -16.34
C LYS A 495 28.04 -12.81 -16.70
N ILE A 496 28.67 -13.48 -15.73
CA ILE A 496 29.19 -14.85 -15.88
C ILE A 496 29.15 -15.58 -14.52
N ASP A 497 28.56 -16.78 -14.48
CA ASP A 497 28.60 -17.72 -13.33
C ASP A 497 28.80 -19.15 -13.86
N LYS A 498 29.46 -20.00 -13.07
CA LYS A 498 29.83 -21.37 -13.43
C LYS A 498 29.36 -22.39 -12.39
N ALA A 499 28.22 -23.03 -12.67
CA ALA A 499 27.73 -24.14 -11.87
C ALA A 499 28.26 -25.51 -12.33
N ARG A 500 28.74 -26.32 -11.37
CA ARG A 500 28.93 -27.77 -11.55
C ARG A 500 27.57 -28.49 -11.42
N GLY A 501 27.26 -29.36 -12.37
CA GLY A 501 26.16 -30.34 -12.29
C GLY A 501 26.59 -31.73 -11.81
N ASP A 502 25.79 -32.74 -12.15
CA ASP A 502 26.03 -34.12 -11.73
C ASP A 502 27.34 -34.71 -12.26
N TYR A 503 27.96 -35.60 -11.47
CA TYR A 503 29.08 -36.45 -11.88
C TYR A 503 28.58 -37.87 -12.12
N ASP A 504 28.82 -38.39 -13.33
CA ASP A 504 28.65 -39.79 -13.68
C ASP A 504 29.95 -40.55 -13.35
N SER A 505 29.90 -41.45 -12.37
CA SER A 505 31.05 -42.25 -11.94
C SER A 505 31.47 -43.31 -12.94
N ASP A 506 30.53 -43.84 -13.72
CA ASP A 506 30.70 -45.05 -14.51
C ASP A 506 31.31 -44.69 -15.88
N ASN A 507 30.97 -43.50 -16.38
CA ASN A 507 31.54 -42.87 -17.58
C ASN A 507 32.64 -41.83 -17.26
N GLN A 508 32.89 -41.53 -15.97
CA GLN A 508 33.80 -40.47 -15.49
C GLN A 508 33.57 -39.08 -16.12
N THR A 509 32.31 -38.66 -16.29
CA THR A 509 31.95 -37.34 -16.86
C THR A 509 31.34 -36.40 -15.83
N ILE A 510 31.66 -35.10 -15.91
CA ILE A 510 31.01 -34.04 -15.14
C ILE A 510 30.16 -33.19 -16.09
N ASN A 511 28.91 -32.96 -15.70
CA ASN A 511 28.05 -31.95 -16.32
C ASN A 511 28.46 -30.56 -15.83
N TRP A 512 28.56 -29.60 -16.74
CA TRP A 512 28.83 -28.20 -16.42
C TRP A 512 27.73 -27.31 -16.97
N LYS A 513 27.49 -26.21 -16.26
CA LYS A 513 26.63 -25.13 -16.67
C LYS A 513 27.39 -23.80 -16.57
N ILE A 514 27.22 -22.94 -17.56
CA ILE A 514 27.61 -21.53 -17.49
C ILE A 514 26.33 -20.71 -17.65
N HIS A 515 26.16 -19.72 -16.79
CA HIS A 515 25.20 -18.64 -16.98
C HIS A 515 25.96 -17.45 -17.58
N TYR A 516 25.46 -16.88 -18.68
CA TYR A 516 26.04 -15.69 -19.31
C TYR A 516 24.98 -14.60 -19.49
N ASN A 517 25.36 -13.34 -19.29
CA ASN A 517 24.48 -12.17 -19.40
C ASN A 517 23.19 -12.26 -18.57
N TYR A 518 23.25 -12.85 -17.36
CA TYR A 518 22.08 -12.96 -16.48
C TYR A 518 21.57 -11.60 -15.97
N GLY A 519 22.38 -10.55 -16.11
CA GLY A 519 22.03 -9.14 -15.90
C GLY A 519 21.26 -8.45 -17.04
N GLU A 520 20.92 -9.15 -18.14
CA GLU A 520 20.20 -8.62 -19.32
C GLU A 520 20.77 -7.29 -19.85
N LYS A 521 22.04 -7.33 -20.30
CA LYS A 521 22.74 -6.21 -20.95
C LYS A 521 22.80 -6.35 -22.47
N ASP A 522 22.94 -5.22 -23.16
CA ASP A 522 23.22 -5.13 -24.62
C ASP A 522 24.70 -5.47 -24.95
N ILE A 523 25.09 -6.75 -24.92
CA ILE A 523 26.49 -7.16 -25.19
C ILE A 523 26.74 -7.30 -26.70
N ASN A 524 27.66 -6.51 -27.26
CA ASN A 524 27.94 -6.49 -28.69
C ASN A 524 29.22 -7.27 -29.05
N ASN A 525 29.09 -8.37 -29.79
CA ASN A 525 30.16 -9.35 -30.10
C ASN A 525 30.72 -10.02 -28.83
N GLY A 526 29.84 -10.43 -27.91
CA GLY A 526 30.22 -11.14 -26.69
C GLY A 526 30.93 -12.47 -26.96
N SER A 527 31.79 -12.90 -26.04
CA SER A 527 32.42 -14.22 -26.09
C SER A 527 32.54 -14.89 -24.72
N ILE A 528 32.65 -16.22 -24.73
CA ILE A 528 32.84 -17.06 -23.56
C ILE A 528 34.05 -17.96 -23.83
N ILE A 529 35.08 -17.85 -23.00
CA ILE A 529 36.29 -18.67 -23.04
C ILE A 529 36.22 -19.64 -21.86
N ASP A 530 36.10 -20.94 -22.13
CA ASP A 530 36.17 -22.01 -21.12
C ASP A 530 37.57 -22.65 -21.13
N THR A 531 38.18 -22.85 -19.96
CA THR A 531 39.55 -23.37 -19.82
C THR A 531 39.62 -24.42 -18.73
N PHE A 532 39.86 -25.66 -19.14
CA PHE A 532 40.05 -26.78 -18.22
C PHE A 532 41.40 -26.63 -17.50
N GLN A 533 41.43 -26.76 -16.17
CA GLN A 533 42.64 -26.52 -15.37
C GLN A 533 43.53 -27.77 -15.18
N ASP A 534 43.12 -28.91 -15.73
CA ASP A 534 43.83 -30.19 -15.67
C ASP A 534 44.07 -30.73 -17.10
N GLU A 535 45.27 -31.24 -17.38
CA GLU A 535 45.65 -31.74 -18.71
C GLU A 535 44.91 -33.02 -19.14
N HIS A 536 44.31 -33.74 -18.18
CA HIS A 536 43.51 -34.94 -18.42
C HIS A 536 42.02 -34.68 -18.68
N MET A 537 41.56 -33.44 -18.54
CA MET A 537 40.19 -33.06 -18.87
C MET A 537 40.01 -32.88 -20.38
N TYR A 538 38.94 -33.44 -20.93
CA TYR A 538 38.56 -33.26 -22.34
C TYR A 538 37.06 -32.95 -22.49
N LEU A 539 36.70 -32.23 -23.54
CA LEU A 539 35.31 -31.94 -23.89
C LEU A 539 34.65 -33.21 -24.44
N VAL A 540 33.44 -33.56 -23.97
CA VAL A 540 32.67 -34.65 -24.57
C VAL A 540 32.01 -34.14 -25.86
N ASP A 541 32.40 -34.71 -27.00
CA ASP A 541 31.94 -34.30 -28.33
C ASP A 541 30.40 -34.15 -28.44
N GLY A 542 29.96 -33.02 -29.00
CA GLY A 542 28.53 -32.76 -29.27
C GLY A 542 27.66 -32.51 -28.02
N THR A 543 28.26 -32.34 -26.83
CA THR A 543 27.49 -32.05 -25.61
C THR A 543 27.15 -30.57 -25.41
N ILE A 544 27.94 -29.64 -25.98
CA ILE A 544 27.69 -28.20 -25.92
C ILE A 544 26.33 -27.85 -26.52
N LYS A 545 25.47 -27.23 -25.71
CA LYS A 545 24.15 -26.72 -26.11
C LYS A 545 23.90 -25.39 -25.41
N LEU A 546 23.61 -24.37 -26.21
CA LEU A 546 23.29 -23.03 -25.73
C LEU A 546 21.77 -22.81 -25.82
N TYR A 547 21.19 -22.16 -24.82
CA TYR A 547 19.78 -21.77 -24.81
C TYR A 547 19.62 -20.32 -24.37
N GLU A 548 18.70 -19.59 -24.99
CA GLU A 548 18.23 -18.31 -24.42
C GLU A 548 17.55 -18.56 -23.07
N VAL A 549 17.65 -17.59 -22.17
CA VAL A 549 16.97 -17.56 -20.88
C VAL A 549 16.25 -16.22 -20.75
N SER A 550 14.97 -16.29 -20.39
CA SER A 550 14.12 -15.14 -20.07
C SER A 550 13.60 -15.30 -18.64
N PHE A 551 13.46 -14.22 -17.89
CA PHE A 551 12.96 -14.32 -16.51
C PHE A 551 11.43 -14.22 -16.43
N ASP A 552 10.81 -14.97 -15.52
CA ASP A 552 9.39 -14.78 -15.18
C ASP A 552 9.18 -13.57 -14.26
N GLN A 553 7.92 -13.26 -13.92
CA GLN A 553 7.57 -12.09 -13.10
C GLN A 553 8.14 -12.11 -11.67
N ASN A 554 8.69 -13.24 -11.21
CA ASN A 554 9.34 -13.42 -9.91
C ASN A 554 10.87 -13.62 -10.08
N GLY A 555 11.44 -13.15 -11.19
CA GLY A 555 12.87 -13.29 -11.50
C GLY A 555 13.35 -14.72 -11.80
N ARG A 556 12.46 -15.68 -12.07
CA ARG A 556 12.89 -17.09 -12.25
C ARG A 556 13.34 -17.37 -13.69
N PRO A 557 14.49 -18.03 -13.92
CA PRO A 557 14.99 -18.30 -15.27
C PRO A 557 14.14 -19.35 -16.00
N VAL A 558 13.51 -18.93 -17.10
CA VAL A 558 12.75 -19.77 -18.03
C VAL A 558 13.59 -20.01 -19.28
N ARG A 559 13.85 -21.27 -19.62
CA ARG A 559 14.64 -21.64 -20.79
C ARG A 559 13.83 -21.45 -22.09
N GLY A 560 14.33 -20.57 -22.96
CA GLY A 560 13.81 -20.24 -24.28
C GLY A 560 14.29 -21.20 -25.38
N ARG A 561 14.57 -20.68 -26.57
CA ARG A 561 15.02 -21.50 -27.72
C ARG A 561 16.44 -22.01 -27.51
N GLN A 562 16.79 -23.10 -28.18
CA GLN A 562 18.18 -23.48 -28.35
C GLN A 562 18.83 -22.61 -29.44
N LEU A 563 20.02 -22.06 -29.16
CA LEU A 563 20.83 -21.36 -30.14
C LEU A 563 21.50 -22.36 -31.11
N VAL A 564 21.81 -21.91 -32.33
CA VAL A 564 22.33 -22.75 -33.41
C VAL A 564 23.69 -22.25 -33.89
N GLU A 565 24.68 -23.14 -33.84
CA GLU A 565 26.03 -22.90 -34.35
C GLU A 565 26.02 -22.51 -35.84
N GLY A 566 26.83 -21.51 -36.20
CA GLY A 566 26.89 -20.92 -37.54
C GLY A 566 25.75 -19.95 -37.87
N GLN A 567 24.81 -19.71 -36.95
CA GLN A 567 23.75 -18.71 -37.07
C GLN A 567 23.71 -17.74 -35.90
N ASP A 568 23.67 -18.26 -34.67
CA ASP A 568 23.64 -17.47 -33.42
C ASP A 568 25.03 -17.32 -32.78
N TYR A 569 25.91 -18.29 -32.96
CA TYR A 569 27.28 -18.30 -32.43
C TYR A 569 28.23 -19.12 -33.31
N THR A 570 29.54 -18.96 -33.15
CA THR A 570 30.57 -19.89 -33.64
C THR A 570 31.34 -20.50 -32.47
N LEU A 571 31.81 -21.73 -32.64
CA LEU A 571 32.52 -22.50 -31.62
C LEU A 571 33.94 -22.86 -32.10
N ASP A 572 34.94 -22.66 -31.24
CA ASP A 572 36.30 -23.17 -31.44
C ASP A 572 36.69 -24.12 -30.29
N THR A 573 37.05 -25.36 -30.64
CA THR A 573 37.52 -26.40 -29.69
C THR A 573 38.98 -26.81 -29.97
N SER A 574 39.69 -26.08 -30.84
CA SER A 574 41.01 -26.48 -31.36
C SER A 574 42.16 -26.44 -30.34
N SER A 575 41.92 -25.86 -29.15
CA SER A 575 42.86 -25.88 -28.03
C SER A 575 42.95 -27.23 -27.31
N GLY A 576 41.92 -28.10 -27.42
CA GLY A 576 41.81 -29.39 -26.73
C GLY A 576 41.50 -29.31 -25.22
N HIS A 577 41.95 -28.26 -24.54
CA HIS A 577 41.81 -28.06 -23.09
C HIS A 577 40.78 -26.96 -22.73
N GLY A 578 39.70 -26.88 -23.50
CA GLY A 578 38.67 -25.86 -23.35
C GLY A 578 37.89 -25.65 -24.63
N PHE A 579 37.17 -24.52 -24.70
CA PHE A 579 36.52 -24.04 -25.93
C PHE A 579 36.29 -22.52 -25.86
N GLU A 580 36.09 -21.90 -27.02
CA GLU A 580 35.67 -20.51 -27.14
C GLU A 580 34.37 -20.40 -27.94
N ILE A 581 33.41 -19.66 -27.42
CA ILE A 581 32.14 -19.32 -28.06
C ILE A 581 32.18 -17.83 -28.43
N HIS A 582 31.94 -17.49 -29.69
CA HIS A 582 31.74 -16.11 -30.14
C HIS A 582 30.29 -15.93 -30.61
N PHE A 583 29.55 -14.98 -30.04
CA PHE A 583 28.16 -14.71 -30.44
C PHE A 583 28.10 -13.87 -31.72
N ILE A 584 27.15 -14.18 -32.61
CA ILE A 584 26.98 -13.53 -33.91
C ILE A 584 25.99 -12.35 -33.75
N GLY A 585 26.52 -11.19 -33.37
CA GLY A 585 25.77 -9.93 -33.28
C GLY A 585 25.72 -9.37 -31.85
N THR A 586 24.55 -8.88 -31.47
CA THR A 586 24.25 -8.40 -30.11
C THR A 586 23.56 -9.51 -29.34
N VAL A 587 23.99 -9.74 -28.09
CA VAL A 587 23.31 -10.59 -27.11
C VAL A 587 22.57 -9.65 -26.17
N ASP A 588 21.25 -9.69 -26.22
CA ASP A 588 20.29 -8.86 -25.47
C ASP A 588 19.52 -9.66 -24.40
N THR A 589 19.85 -10.94 -24.26
CA THR A 589 19.19 -11.93 -23.39
C THR A 589 20.22 -12.71 -22.58
N ALA A 590 19.76 -13.36 -21.51
CA ALA A 590 20.59 -14.30 -20.75
C ALA A 590 20.78 -15.61 -21.52
N VAL A 591 21.89 -16.33 -21.29
CA VAL A 591 22.24 -17.57 -22.00
C VAL A 591 22.67 -18.68 -21.04
N ASP A 592 22.00 -19.83 -21.18
CA ASP A 592 22.33 -21.13 -20.59
C ASP A 592 23.34 -21.86 -21.50
N VAL A 593 24.59 -22.07 -21.08
CA VAL A 593 25.51 -23.00 -21.76
C VAL A 593 25.58 -24.31 -20.98
N LEU A 594 25.23 -25.44 -21.61
CA LEU A 594 25.27 -26.78 -21.01
C LEU A 594 26.26 -27.67 -21.78
N TYR A 595 27.10 -28.41 -21.08
CA TYR A 595 28.07 -29.35 -21.70
C TYR A 595 28.60 -30.38 -20.69
N GLN A 596 29.44 -31.31 -21.16
CA GLN A 596 30.11 -32.29 -20.30
C GLN A 596 31.62 -32.33 -20.58
N THR A 597 32.41 -32.56 -19.54
CA THR A 597 33.82 -32.95 -19.68
C THR A 597 34.02 -34.38 -19.21
N GLY A 598 34.81 -35.16 -19.93
CA GLY A 598 35.39 -36.41 -19.44
C GLY A 598 36.78 -36.19 -18.83
N TYR A 599 37.34 -37.26 -18.28
CA TYR A 599 38.70 -37.30 -17.73
C TYR A 599 39.41 -38.58 -18.19
N ASP A 600 40.64 -38.49 -18.72
CA ASP A 600 41.39 -39.66 -19.22
C ASP A 600 42.56 -40.11 -18.32
N GLY A 601 42.81 -39.37 -17.25
CA GLY A 601 43.85 -39.65 -16.26
C GLY A 601 43.47 -40.74 -15.26
N ILE A 602 44.46 -41.21 -14.50
CA ILE A 602 44.25 -42.26 -13.49
C ILE A 602 43.69 -41.64 -12.19
N VAL A 603 42.47 -42.04 -11.83
CA VAL A 603 41.81 -41.67 -10.56
C VAL A 603 41.97 -42.83 -9.56
N ASP A 604 43.10 -42.84 -8.85
CA ASP A 604 43.39 -43.84 -7.80
C ASP A 604 42.92 -43.43 -6.40
N ASP A 605 42.80 -42.12 -6.15
CA ASP A 605 42.25 -41.46 -4.95
C ASP A 605 41.17 -40.45 -5.39
N ASN A 606 40.52 -39.75 -4.45
CA ASN A 606 39.59 -38.66 -4.78
C ASN A 606 40.32 -37.45 -5.37
N THR A 607 40.13 -37.17 -6.66
CA THR A 607 40.78 -36.08 -7.39
C THR A 607 39.82 -34.91 -7.57
N THR A 608 40.18 -33.72 -7.08
CA THR A 608 39.49 -32.48 -7.44
C THR A 608 39.96 -31.99 -8.81
N ILE A 609 39.02 -31.78 -9.74
CA ILE A 609 39.25 -31.08 -11.00
C ILE A 609 38.54 -29.72 -11.00
N THR A 610 39.14 -28.73 -11.63
CA THR A 610 38.63 -27.35 -11.71
C THR A 610 38.48 -26.93 -13.15
N ASN A 611 37.43 -26.17 -13.44
CA ASN A 611 37.21 -25.54 -14.73
C ASN A 611 36.95 -24.04 -14.53
N ALA A 612 37.52 -23.20 -15.38
CA ALA A 612 37.40 -21.74 -15.33
C ALA A 612 36.71 -21.22 -16.59
N VAL A 613 35.89 -20.18 -16.44
CA VAL A 613 35.22 -19.48 -17.55
C VAL A 613 35.54 -17.99 -17.51
N LYS A 614 35.61 -17.32 -18.66
CA LYS A 614 35.94 -15.90 -18.78
C LYS A 614 35.19 -15.22 -19.94
N THR A 615 34.81 -13.95 -19.78
CA THR A 615 34.16 -13.14 -20.84
C THR A 615 35.13 -12.25 -21.61
N GLU A 616 34.66 -11.65 -22.70
CA GLU A 616 35.43 -10.75 -23.57
C GLU A 616 35.98 -9.48 -22.87
N THR A 617 35.38 -9.01 -21.77
CA THR A 617 35.84 -7.82 -21.02
C THR A 617 36.71 -8.12 -19.81
N GLY A 618 36.79 -9.39 -19.37
CA GLY A 618 37.76 -9.84 -18.36
C GLY A 618 37.17 -10.41 -17.06
N GLU A 619 35.86 -10.39 -16.87
CA GLU A 619 35.14 -11.09 -15.80
C GLU A 619 35.37 -12.61 -15.93
N ASP A 620 35.67 -13.30 -14.83
CA ASP A 620 35.85 -14.76 -14.77
C ASP A 620 35.23 -15.39 -13.51
N ASP A 621 34.92 -16.68 -13.62
CA ASP A 621 34.49 -17.54 -12.50
C ASP A 621 35.07 -18.96 -12.62
N THR A 622 35.15 -19.69 -11.52
CA THR A 622 35.75 -21.02 -11.43
C THR A 622 34.92 -22.00 -10.61
N SER A 623 34.76 -23.21 -11.14
CA SER A 623 33.91 -24.25 -10.55
C SER A 623 34.65 -25.58 -10.50
N SER A 624 34.41 -26.37 -9.46
CA SER A 624 35.21 -27.58 -9.18
C SER A 624 34.35 -28.79 -8.87
N GLY A 625 34.86 -29.97 -9.23
CA GLY A 625 34.22 -31.26 -8.99
C GLY A 625 35.20 -32.30 -8.47
N ILE A 626 34.69 -33.32 -7.77
CA ILE A 626 35.51 -34.40 -7.22
C ILE A 626 35.21 -35.68 -8.02
N LEU A 627 36.23 -36.17 -8.72
CA LEU A 627 36.27 -37.50 -9.30
C LEU A 627 36.51 -38.52 -8.19
N ASN A 628 35.79 -39.64 -8.22
CA ASN A 628 35.89 -40.69 -7.20
C ASN A 628 36.42 -41.99 -7.84
N PRO A 629 37.39 -42.69 -7.21
CA PRO A 629 38.08 -43.82 -7.81
C PRO A 629 37.16 -45.04 -8.00
N GLN A 630 37.16 -45.60 -9.22
CA GLN A 630 36.40 -46.81 -9.61
C GLN A 630 37.29 -48.05 -9.82
N ASN A 631 38.57 -47.94 -9.48
CA ASN A 631 39.60 -48.98 -9.66
C ASN A 631 39.33 -50.24 -8.82
N VAL A 632 39.14 -50.09 -7.51
CA VAL A 632 38.84 -51.17 -6.54
C VAL A 632 37.97 -50.62 -5.41
N ILE A 633 36.66 -50.85 -5.46
CA ILE A 633 35.72 -50.37 -4.44
C ILE A 633 35.33 -51.52 -3.50
N LYS A 634 35.73 -51.42 -2.24
CA LYS A 634 35.45 -52.42 -1.20
C LYS A 634 34.29 -52.01 -0.30
N LYS A 635 33.13 -52.65 -0.48
CA LYS A 635 31.89 -52.43 0.28
C LYS A 635 31.70 -53.49 1.36
N LEU A 636 31.19 -53.08 2.53
CA LEU A 636 30.81 -54.01 3.59
C LEU A 636 29.64 -54.90 3.11
N GLY A 637 29.80 -56.21 3.17
CA GLY A 637 28.75 -57.17 2.85
C GLY A 637 27.91 -57.54 4.08
N GLN A 638 27.20 -58.66 4.02
CA GLN A 638 26.43 -59.16 5.17
C GLN A 638 27.35 -59.44 6.37
N VAL A 639 27.02 -58.85 7.52
CA VAL A 639 27.67 -59.14 8.81
C VAL A 639 26.91 -60.25 9.53
N ASP A 640 27.60 -61.30 9.94
CA ASP A 640 27.04 -62.39 10.75
C ASP A 640 27.65 -62.34 12.16
N TYR A 641 26.94 -61.67 13.06
CA TYR A 641 27.29 -61.58 14.48
C TYR A 641 27.21 -62.91 15.24
N THR A 642 26.52 -63.94 14.70
CA THR A 642 26.40 -65.25 15.35
C THR A 642 27.64 -66.11 15.12
N ASN A 643 28.15 -66.09 13.88
CA ASN A 643 29.36 -66.81 13.49
C ASN A 643 30.65 -65.95 13.61
N HIS A 644 30.52 -64.68 14.00
CA HIS A 644 31.59 -63.68 14.01
C HIS A 644 32.30 -63.50 12.65
N THR A 645 31.54 -63.56 11.55
CA THR A 645 32.05 -63.39 10.20
C THR A 645 31.49 -62.14 9.53
N VAL A 646 32.20 -61.65 8.51
CA VAL A 646 31.84 -60.46 7.75
C VAL A 646 32.09 -60.72 6.27
N GLY A 647 31.02 -60.63 5.48
CA GLY A 647 31.11 -60.59 4.03
C GLY A 647 31.73 -59.27 3.55
N TRP A 648 32.43 -59.32 2.42
CA TRP A 648 32.96 -58.15 1.75
C TRP A 648 32.65 -58.27 0.27
N ASN A 649 32.04 -57.23 -0.30
CA ASN A 649 31.89 -57.08 -1.74
C ASN A 649 33.08 -56.24 -2.23
N VAL A 650 33.71 -56.66 -3.32
CA VAL A 650 34.82 -55.93 -3.94
C VAL A 650 34.51 -55.81 -5.41
N ASP A 651 34.13 -54.60 -5.82
CA ASP A 651 33.93 -54.24 -7.20
C ASP A 651 35.29 -53.79 -7.76
N VAL A 652 35.62 -54.18 -9.00
CA VAL A 652 36.93 -53.94 -9.61
C VAL A 652 36.72 -53.43 -11.02
N ASN A 653 37.29 -52.26 -11.33
CA ASN A 653 37.16 -51.55 -12.61
C ASN A 653 35.69 -51.36 -13.01
N LEU A 654 34.97 -50.47 -12.31
CA LEU A 654 33.59 -50.10 -12.66
C LEU A 654 33.49 -49.06 -13.79
N ASN A 655 34.59 -48.40 -14.17
CA ASN A 655 34.67 -47.64 -15.42
C ASN A 655 34.40 -48.56 -16.63
N HIS A 656 33.59 -48.12 -17.59
CA HIS A 656 33.09 -48.95 -18.70
C HIS A 656 33.54 -48.52 -20.11
#